data_AF-A0A2E2N4B9-F1
#
_entry.id   AF-A0A2E2N4B9-F1
#
_cell.length_a   1.000
_cell.length_b   1.000
_cell.length_c   1.000
_cell.angle_alpha   90.00
_cell.angle_beta   90.00
_cell.angle_gamma   90.00
#
_symmetry.space_group_name_H-M   'P 1'
#
loop_
_entity.id
_entity.type
_entity.pdbx_description
1 polymer ?
#
loop_
_entity_poly.entity_id
_entity_poly.type
_entity_poly.pdbx_seq_one_letter_code
_entity_poly.pdbx_strand_id
1 'polypeptide(L)'
;MQFAYLPVAVAIASVSAVAFAQPVVVNVNVGETLTPADLAAGTFGGQAFTLGPDTIFNINDGSTLGAGSIDVFDFGGSSVNIFGATLRYFSLEFRNAVLRIDGGDELALAGLPIAILFDLGCDVVIESGVFGTILEVAANAQVTVNGGAFDEVSLLRRFTSSPPGPTPPRLTVGGGNFASLIMPGTGEIGFQVTEVEGLSFTQTMQAYTATPFQQIVEVVLADGSPFRIAFGGSADAGAPDDADAWIGAGEEMFLIAASVTPVVDVQSLITDYQLETGEFDGQSFVLTPDTTINVHGAEGAIEPIGFEGRYRDDFSQYFDFNGATVNLFDGGRLLTPSWVQDGVLNVRQGGLVDGALSMAEGFEVSLEGGVIDGPLVVDRNATFSIVEGDFADLEARYQASVKIRADEAAINGVPVGTGAMEGPARDDVLTWINEDGRPYLMNESAGHEFSPFASLIIDPVSAPLPASTPMVADGVAAPVRGLRPDESLTLRNGGSAERGFVALDAELIIESGSVGPRLHTHGSHVELHDGSIAESWVALGAGGSIVATGGVARSLHVVGGSAAISGGVIAPAAPLALEEGATLELRGAEFKLDGVDISALPEGGLEQGKLLTGVLQDGSPFVANAGDAVERVRDVLPAGSTTLALTTVPPATPASITVPTDPTPRWLRAGQSLAVLEGGALADGFLAVGGEIDVVGGEIGDGAEFVGTTLIIEDGGLGDDLFVHAGAVVEADTTAIGDRFTMSDATARLNDVDIGADAHIRGSVTMTAGSIGPRATIVGAETVVEIHQNGLLGEGTYVDDAHLVLHGGAARSIFIDSGATLTIMATEVTRQDLSFPFPLTEPVELDLSSPVVVNRPPAYCEDITADDCDHLNYSRYSVVFADGSTRQLRVTSEYHHWRDVGFGTFVRGTLRFVRAASGCSPADLAAPFDALDIADVMAFLSAFEANSETADLGSPIGVWDIGDIVAFLQEFGAGCPS
;
A
#
# COMPACT_ATOMS: atom_id res chain seq x y z
N MET A 1 -10.85 8.54 83.83
CA MET A 1 -11.98 8.33 82.89
C MET A 1 -11.52 7.27 81.90
N GLN A 2 -11.71 5.96 82.11
CA GLN A 2 -12.91 5.10 82.18
C GLN A 2 -13.42 4.59 80.81
N PHE A 3 -13.35 3.26 80.68
CA PHE A 3 -14.10 2.31 79.83
C PHE A 3 -13.82 2.30 78.31
N ALA A 4 -13.75 1.16 77.60
CA ALA A 4 -14.36 -0.14 77.87
C ALA A 4 -13.54 -1.35 77.33
N TYR A 5 -13.62 -2.44 78.09
CA TYR A 5 -13.31 -3.82 77.70
C TYR A 5 -14.52 -4.43 76.98
N LEU A 6 -14.29 -5.22 75.93
CA LEU A 6 -15.24 -6.21 75.39
C LEU A 6 -14.43 -7.44 74.94
N PRO A 7 -14.70 -8.65 75.47
CA PRO A 7 -13.99 -9.86 75.08
C PRO A 7 -14.65 -10.48 73.83
N VAL A 8 -13.87 -10.71 72.77
CA VAL A 8 -14.30 -11.53 71.64
C VAL A 8 -14.14 -13.00 72.04
N ALA A 9 -15.27 -13.67 72.16
CA ALA A 9 -15.35 -15.12 72.31
C ALA A 9 -14.85 -15.79 71.03
N VAL A 10 -13.82 -16.64 71.15
CA VAL A 10 -13.39 -17.54 70.08
C VAL A 10 -14.45 -18.63 69.94
N ALA A 11 -15.28 -18.52 68.91
CA ALA A 11 -16.11 -19.62 68.43
C ALA A 11 -15.21 -20.59 67.65
N ILE A 12 -14.90 -21.75 68.25
CA ILE A 12 -14.34 -22.88 67.53
C ILE A 12 -15.46 -23.44 66.65
N ALA A 13 -15.50 -23.02 65.39
CA ALA A 13 -16.29 -23.70 64.37
C ALA A 13 -15.60 -25.03 64.04
N SER A 14 -16.33 -26.13 64.19
CA SER A 14 -15.93 -27.47 63.77
C SER A 14 -15.64 -27.48 62.26
N VAL A 15 -14.37 -27.67 61.90
CA VAL A 15 -13.99 -28.00 60.52
C VAL A 15 -14.52 -29.40 60.23
N SER A 16 -15.56 -29.49 59.42
CA SER A 16 -15.97 -30.74 58.79
C SER A 16 -14.82 -31.23 57.93
N ALA A 17 -14.32 -32.44 58.19
CA ALA A 17 -13.32 -33.09 57.37
C ALA A 17 -13.82 -33.12 55.91
N VAL A 18 -13.12 -32.40 55.02
CA VAL A 18 -13.28 -32.59 53.58
C VAL A 18 -12.77 -34.00 53.31
N ALA A 19 -13.68 -34.92 53.01
CA ALA A 19 -13.30 -36.22 52.51
C ALA A 19 -12.60 -35.99 51.17
N PHE A 20 -11.28 -36.15 51.12
CA PHE A 20 -10.55 -36.18 49.86
C PHE A 20 -11.18 -37.29 49.01
N ALA A 21 -11.75 -36.92 47.88
CA ALA A 21 -12.19 -37.89 46.90
C ALA A 21 -10.96 -38.72 46.51
N GLN A 22 -11.09 -40.04 46.58
CA GLN A 22 -10.01 -40.92 46.11
C GLN A 22 -9.88 -40.70 44.59
N PRO A 23 -8.64 -40.59 44.05
CA PRO A 23 -8.45 -40.41 42.62
C PRO A 23 -9.11 -41.56 41.85
N VAL A 24 -9.75 -41.22 40.73
CA VAL A 24 -10.42 -42.20 39.87
C VAL A 24 -9.37 -42.81 38.95
N VAL A 25 -9.12 -44.10 39.09
CA VAL A 25 -8.14 -44.82 38.27
C VAL A 25 -8.86 -45.62 37.19
N VAL A 26 -8.66 -45.22 35.93
CA VAL A 26 -9.20 -45.88 34.74
C VAL A 26 -8.11 -46.79 34.17
N ASN A 27 -8.33 -48.11 34.19
CA ASN A 27 -7.36 -49.06 33.66
C ASN A 27 -7.77 -49.54 32.27
N VAL A 28 -6.90 -49.35 31.28
CA VAL A 28 -7.03 -49.90 29.94
C VAL A 28 -6.16 -51.15 29.87
N ASN A 29 -6.80 -52.31 29.85
CA ASN A 29 -6.15 -53.61 30.00
C ASN A 29 -5.85 -54.26 28.64
N VAL A 30 -5.11 -55.37 28.68
CA VAL A 30 -4.72 -56.15 27.50
C VAL A 30 -5.91 -56.38 26.56
N GLY A 31 -5.77 -56.00 25.29
CA GLY A 31 -6.79 -56.16 24.26
C GLY A 31 -7.89 -55.10 24.25
N GLU A 32 -7.91 -54.17 25.20
CA GLU A 32 -8.82 -53.02 25.21
C GLU A 32 -8.25 -51.85 24.39
N THR A 33 -9.13 -51.00 23.84
CA THR A 33 -8.73 -49.84 23.03
C THR A 33 -9.45 -48.57 23.51
N LEU A 34 -8.71 -47.60 24.04
CA LEU A 34 -9.26 -46.32 24.49
C LEU A 34 -9.26 -45.31 23.34
N THR A 35 -10.43 -44.80 22.95
CA THR A 35 -10.63 -43.87 21.82
C THR A 35 -11.04 -42.46 22.29
N PRO A 36 -10.93 -41.41 21.46
CA PRO A 36 -11.39 -40.07 21.84
C PRO A 36 -12.88 -40.03 22.20
N ALA A 37 -13.70 -40.87 21.55
CA ALA A 37 -15.11 -41.00 21.86
C ALA A 37 -15.36 -41.50 23.30
N ASP A 38 -14.49 -42.37 23.83
CA ASP A 38 -14.58 -42.85 25.22
C ASP A 38 -14.26 -41.73 26.22
N LEU A 39 -13.30 -40.86 25.90
CA LEU A 39 -12.98 -39.67 26.71
C LEU A 39 -14.13 -38.67 26.72
N ALA A 40 -14.70 -38.37 25.55
CA ALA A 40 -15.85 -37.47 25.42
C ALA A 40 -17.11 -38.02 26.12
N ALA A 41 -17.29 -39.35 26.11
CA ALA A 41 -18.38 -40.00 26.82
C ALA A 41 -18.18 -40.05 28.35
N GLY A 42 -16.96 -39.81 28.85
CA GLY A 42 -16.63 -39.92 30.27
C GLY A 42 -16.78 -41.34 30.83
N THR A 43 -16.70 -42.38 29.97
CA THR A 43 -16.83 -43.77 30.39
C THR A 43 -15.95 -44.71 29.57
N PHE A 44 -15.28 -45.67 30.21
CA PHE A 44 -14.47 -46.69 29.54
C PHE A 44 -14.51 -48.03 30.29
N GLY A 45 -14.66 -49.15 29.58
CA GLY A 45 -14.69 -50.48 30.21
C GLY A 45 -15.78 -50.67 31.29
N GLY A 46 -16.85 -49.87 31.24
CA GLY A 46 -17.91 -49.82 32.27
C GLY A 46 -17.61 -48.95 33.49
N GLN A 47 -16.47 -48.26 33.52
CA GLN A 47 -16.10 -47.28 34.54
C GLN A 47 -16.49 -45.87 34.07
N ALA A 48 -17.16 -45.10 34.91
CA ALA A 48 -17.42 -43.69 34.65
C ALA A 48 -16.33 -42.82 35.30
N PHE A 49 -15.88 -41.80 34.59
CA PHE A 49 -14.87 -40.85 35.05
C PHE A 49 -15.24 -39.43 34.62
N THR A 50 -14.58 -38.45 35.21
CA THR A 50 -14.64 -37.04 34.80
C THR A 50 -13.21 -36.58 34.57
N LEU A 51 -12.92 -36.03 33.41
CA LEU A 51 -11.58 -35.54 33.09
C LEU A 51 -11.20 -34.41 34.05
N GLY A 52 -9.98 -34.50 34.61
CA GLY A 52 -9.50 -33.58 35.64
C GLY A 52 -8.27 -34.15 36.35
N PRO A 53 -7.55 -33.33 37.14
CA PRO A 53 -6.30 -33.71 37.78
C PRO A 53 -6.40 -34.89 38.76
N ASP A 54 -7.61 -35.21 39.24
CA ASP A 54 -7.87 -36.36 40.12
C ASP A 54 -8.15 -37.67 39.37
N THR A 55 -8.10 -37.67 38.03
CA THR A 55 -8.29 -38.86 37.20
C THR A 55 -6.95 -39.36 36.67
N ILE A 56 -6.72 -40.67 36.77
CA ILE A 56 -5.50 -41.34 36.33
C ILE A 56 -5.84 -42.44 35.32
N PHE A 57 -5.33 -42.36 34.11
CA PHE A 57 -5.46 -43.41 33.10
C PHE A 57 -4.21 -44.30 33.11
N ASN A 58 -4.37 -45.58 33.44
CA ASN A 58 -3.30 -46.57 33.33
C ASN A 58 -3.50 -47.38 32.06
N ILE A 59 -2.68 -47.12 31.04
CA ILE A 59 -2.69 -47.81 29.76
C ILE A 59 -1.69 -48.97 29.84
N ASN A 60 -2.20 -50.16 30.17
CA ASN A 60 -1.38 -51.33 30.52
C ASN A 60 -0.87 -52.08 29.27
N ASP A 61 0.11 -52.94 29.47
CA ASP A 61 0.75 -53.73 28.41
C ASP A 61 -0.31 -54.52 27.60
N GLY A 62 -0.12 -54.60 26.29
CA GLY A 62 -1.05 -55.22 25.35
C GLY A 62 -2.38 -54.49 25.12
N SER A 63 -2.60 -53.31 25.72
CA SER A 63 -3.72 -52.41 25.38
C SER A 63 -3.37 -51.48 24.21
N THR A 64 -4.37 -50.79 23.63
CA THR A 64 -4.19 -49.84 22.53
C THR A 64 -4.79 -48.47 22.85
N LEU A 65 -4.08 -47.39 22.49
CA LEU A 65 -4.64 -46.03 22.48
C LEU A 65 -5.04 -45.68 21.04
N GLY A 66 -6.35 -45.52 20.80
CA GLY A 66 -7.07 -45.16 19.57
C GLY A 66 -7.34 -46.26 18.52
N ALA A 67 -8.24 -45.99 17.56
CA ALA A 67 -8.79 -46.94 16.57
C ALA A 67 -8.79 -46.51 15.06
N GLY A 68 -7.93 -45.59 14.59
CA GLY A 68 -7.70 -45.24 13.16
C GLY A 68 -7.89 -43.76 12.76
N SER A 69 -7.05 -43.26 11.84
CA SER A 69 -6.81 -41.84 11.40
C SER A 69 -6.53 -40.81 12.51
N ILE A 70 -5.96 -39.63 12.19
CA ILE A 70 -5.36 -38.68 13.16
C ILE A 70 -6.40 -38.28 14.23
N ASP A 71 -6.12 -38.60 15.49
CA ASP A 71 -7.00 -38.36 16.63
C ASP A 71 -6.31 -37.44 17.65
N VAL A 72 -6.99 -36.37 18.10
CA VAL A 72 -6.55 -35.48 19.19
C VAL A 72 -7.14 -35.99 20.51
N PHE A 73 -6.29 -36.22 21.51
CA PHE A 73 -6.71 -36.68 22.84
C PHE A 73 -6.53 -35.54 23.86
N ASP A 74 -7.64 -34.96 24.30
CA ASP A 74 -7.65 -34.02 25.44
C ASP A 74 -8.04 -34.77 26.71
N PHE A 75 -7.10 -34.85 27.65
CA PHE A 75 -7.31 -35.51 28.95
C PHE A 75 -7.77 -34.54 30.04
N GLY A 76 -7.97 -33.25 29.73
CA GLY A 76 -8.60 -32.26 30.61
C GLY A 76 -7.90 -32.07 31.96
N GLY A 77 -6.58 -32.19 32.02
CA GLY A 77 -5.76 -32.12 33.23
C GLY A 77 -5.41 -33.47 33.86
N SER A 78 -5.91 -34.60 33.33
CA SER A 78 -5.71 -35.93 33.92
C SER A 78 -4.27 -36.43 33.78
N SER A 79 -3.86 -37.33 34.68
CA SER A 79 -2.58 -38.05 34.55
C SER A 79 -2.75 -39.30 33.69
N VAL A 80 -1.81 -39.55 32.78
CA VAL A 80 -1.82 -40.72 31.91
C VAL A 80 -0.52 -41.50 32.13
N ASN A 81 -0.61 -42.74 32.58
CA ASN A 81 0.52 -43.64 32.75
C ASN A 81 0.47 -44.72 31.66
N ILE A 82 1.51 -44.84 30.85
CA ILE A 82 1.62 -45.84 29.79
C ILE A 82 2.64 -46.91 30.21
N PHE A 83 2.18 -48.14 30.41
CA PHE A 83 2.97 -49.28 30.86
C PHE A 83 3.07 -50.34 29.75
N GLY A 84 3.92 -50.15 28.74
CA GLY A 84 4.13 -51.14 27.67
C GLY A 84 2.99 -51.25 26.63
N ALA A 85 2.03 -50.33 26.61
CA ALA A 85 0.93 -50.37 25.64
C ALA A 85 1.36 -50.07 24.19
N THR A 86 0.58 -50.56 23.22
CA THR A 86 0.81 -50.26 21.79
C THR A 86 0.13 -48.94 21.41
N LEU A 87 0.92 -47.96 20.96
CA LEU A 87 0.41 -46.73 20.32
C LEU A 87 0.31 -46.96 18.81
N ARG A 88 -0.88 -46.81 18.22
CA ARG A 88 -1.11 -47.12 16.80
C ARG A 88 -1.36 -45.88 15.94
N TYR A 89 -0.44 -44.90 15.87
CA TYR A 89 -0.59 -43.73 14.96
C TYR A 89 0.72 -43.08 14.51
N PHE A 90 0.61 -42.28 13.45
CA PHE A 90 1.67 -41.41 12.93
C PHE A 90 1.74 -40.05 13.65
N SER A 91 0.67 -39.62 14.31
CA SER A 91 0.60 -38.36 15.06
C SER A 91 -0.41 -38.46 16.22
N LEU A 92 0.04 -38.32 17.47
CA LEU A 92 -0.82 -38.20 18.65
C LEU A 92 -0.65 -36.81 19.25
N GLU A 93 -1.75 -36.08 19.46
CA GLU A 93 -1.70 -34.78 20.12
C GLU A 93 -2.30 -34.87 21.53
N PHE A 94 -1.49 -34.55 22.54
CA PHE A 94 -1.93 -34.48 23.95
C PHE A 94 -2.09 -33.02 24.37
N ARG A 95 -3.25 -32.71 24.95
CA ARG A 95 -3.55 -31.40 25.56
C ARG A 95 -3.80 -31.55 27.05
N ASN A 96 -3.29 -30.60 27.83
CA ASN A 96 -3.51 -30.48 29.28
C ASN A 96 -3.32 -31.83 30.03
N ALA A 97 -2.19 -32.51 29.87
CA ALA A 97 -1.98 -33.82 30.50
C ALA A 97 -0.65 -33.92 31.23
N VAL A 98 -0.61 -34.71 32.31
CA VAL A 98 0.65 -35.18 32.90
C VAL A 98 0.90 -36.60 32.39
N LEU A 99 1.82 -36.74 31.44
CA LEU A 99 2.10 -38.01 30.80
C LEU A 99 3.31 -38.68 31.47
N ARG A 100 3.14 -39.92 31.93
CA ARG A 100 4.22 -40.77 32.41
C ARG A 100 4.34 -41.99 31.51
N ILE A 101 5.52 -42.21 30.96
CA ILE A 101 5.81 -43.38 30.12
C ILE A 101 6.83 -44.24 30.84
N ASP A 102 6.45 -45.48 31.13
CA ASP A 102 7.33 -46.49 31.71
C ASP A 102 7.30 -47.73 30.80
N GLY A 103 8.25 -47.78 29.88
CA GLY A 103 8.39 -48.86 28.92
C GLY A 103 9.19 -50.01 29.53
N GLY A 104 8.57 -51.17 29.69
CA GLY A 104 9.31 -52.44 29.79
C GLY A 104 10.16 -52.69 28.53
N ASP A 105 10.89 -53.81 28.51
CA ASP A 105 12.01 -54.12 27.58
C ASP A 105 11.74 -53.95 26.06
N GLU A 106 10.50 -53.74 25.62
CA GLU A 106 10.18 -53.36 24.23
C GLU A 106 8.84 -52.62 24.16
N LEU A 107 8.85 -51.28 24.01
CA LEU A 107 7.66 -50.56 23.57
C LEU A 107 7.52 -50.82 22.06
N ALA A 108 6.71 -51.81 21.69
CA ALA A 108 6.56 -52.24 20.30
C ALA A 108 5.81 -51.19 19.47
N LEU A 109 6.52 -50.16 19.01
CA LEU A 109 6.03 -49.23 18.00
C LEU A 109 6.11 -49.92 16.64
N ALA A 110 4.97 -50.14 16.01
CA ALA A 110 4.85 -50.91 14.77
C ALA A 110 5.43 -50.15 13.56
N GLY A 111 6.77 -50.06 13.47
CA GLY A 111 7.54 -49.88 12.24
C GLY A 111 7.38 -48.57 11.46
N LEU A 112 6.84 -47.50 12.06
CA LEU A 112 6.66 -46.19 11.41
C LEU A 112 7.07 -45.07 12.38
N PRO A 113 7.68 -43.97 11.88
CA PRO A 113 8.00 -42.81 12.72
C PRO A 113 6.70 -42.21 13.26
N ILE A 114 6.59 -42.11 14.59
CA ILE A 114 5.45 -41.54 15.29
C ILE A 114 5.86 -40.15 15.76
N ALA A 115 5.16 -39.11 15.33
CA ALA A 115 5.24 -37.80 15.97
C ALA A 115 4.27 -37.79 17.17
N ILE A 116 4.75 -37.38 18.36
CA ILE A 116 3.86 -37.11 19.50
C ILE A 116 3.93 -35.61 19.73
N LEU A 117 2.84 -34.90 19.43
CA LEU A 117 2.71 -33.47 19.60
C LEU A 117 2.14 -33.19 21.00
N PHE A 118 2.77 -32.28 21.74
CA PHE A 118 2.28 -31.80 23.03
C PHE A 118 1.89 -30.33 22.90
N ASP A 119 0.66 -29.97 23.25
CA ASP A 119 0.20 -28.58 23.28
C ASP A 119 0.44 -27.94 24.67
N LEU A 120 0.13 -26.65 24.80
CA LEU A 120 0.34 -25.82 26.00
C LEU A 120 -0.14 -26.51 27.29
N GLY A 121 0.74 -26.58 28.30
CA GLY A 121 0.40 -27.03 29.66
C GLY A 121 0.64 -28.51 29.98
N CYS A 122 1.37 -29.25 29.14
CA CYS A 122 1.72 -30.65 29.40
C CYS A 122 3.08 -30.82 30.12
N ASP A 123 3.11 -31.69 31.13
CA ASP A 123 4.34 -32.18 31.78
C ASP A 123 4.57 -33.64 31.39
N VAL A 124 5.71 -33.95 30.76
CA VAL A 124 6.04 -35.29 30.28
C VAL A 124 7.20 -35.86 31.06
N VAL A 125 7.01 -37.03 31.67
CA VAL A 125 8.06 -37.77 32.39
C VAL A 125 8.25 -39.14 31.76
N ILE A 126 9.46 -39.41 31.27
CA ILE A 126 9.84 -40.72 30.72
C ILE A 126 10.76 -41.39 31.75
N GLU A 127 10.30 -42.48 32.36
CA GLU A 127 11.05 -43.16 33.43
C GLU A 127 12.02 -44.23 32.90
N SER A 128 11.59 -45.05 31.92
CA SER A 128 12.43 -46.07 31.27
C SER A 128 11.89 -46.50 29.89
N GLY A 129 12.75 -47.01 28.98
CA GLY A 129 12.34 -47.59 27.68
C GLY A 129 13.35 -47.42 26.52
N VAL A 130 13.18 -48.20 25.44
CA VAL A 130 13.91 -48.03 24.16
C VAL A 130 12.94 -47.48 23.12
N PHE A 131 13.26 -46.33 22.53
CA PHE A 131 12.40 -45.63 21.57
C PHE A 131 13.10 -45.47 20.21
N GLY A 132 12.50 -46.03 19.15
CA GLY A 132 12.99 -45.89 17.77
C GLY A 132 12.29 -44.79 16.97
N THR A 133 11.79 -43.73 17.61
CA THR A 133 10.90 -42.71 17.00
C THR A 133 11.27 -41.27 17.38
N ILE A 134 10.91 -40.33 16.52
CA ILE A 134 11.14 -38.88 16.66
C ILE A 134 10.12 -38.27 17.64
N LEU A 135 10.60 -37.66 18.73
CA LEU A 135 9.76 -36.91 19.67
C LEU A 135 9.75 -35.42 19.29
N GLU A 136 8.57 -34.84 18.98
CA GLU A 136 8.39 -33.41 18.63
C GLU A 136 7.64 -32.65 19.74
N VAL A 137 8.31 -31.72 20.43
CA VAL A 137 7.73 -31.01 21.59
C VAL A 137 7.43 -29.56 21.23
N ALA A 138 6.19 -29.09 21.42
CA ALA A 138 5.82 -27.70 21.15
C ALA A 138 6.30 -26.72 22.24
N ALA A 139 6.19 -25.43 21.98
CA ALA A 139 6.64 -24.38 22.89
C ALA A 139 5.88 -24.43 24.24
N ASN A 140 6.64 -24.36 25.35
CA ASN A 140 6.20 -24.30 26.76
C ASN A 140 5.90 -25.63 27.49
N ALA A 141 6.21 -26.80 26.93
CA ALA A 141 6.16 -28.07 27.67
C ALA A 141 7.44 -28.31 28.51
N GLN A 142 7.31 -29.01 29.64
CA GLN A 142 8.47 -29.54 30.39
C GLN A 142 8.61 -31.04 30.15
N VAL A 143 9.80 -31.45 29.72
CA VAL A 143 10.11 -32.87 29.48
C VAL A 143 11.22 -33.30 30.43
N THR A 144 10.95 -34.35 31.20
CA THR A 144 11.93 -34.99 32.09
C THR A 144 12.19 -36.42 31.65
N VAL A 145 13.44 -36.76 31.33
CA VAL A 145 13.85 -38.11 30.94
C VAL A 145 14.76 -38.68 32.02
N ASN A 146 14.28 -39.67 32.77
CA ASN A 146 15.01 -40.26 33.90
C ASN A 146 15.78 -41.53 33.53
N GLY A 147 15.46 -42.19 32.41
CA GLY A 147 16.12 -43.42 31.93
C GLY A 147 15.63 -43.85 30.54
N GLY A 148 16.50 -44.49 29.73
CA GLY A 148 16.13 -45.06 28.42
C GLY A 148 17.20 -44.92 27.31
N ALA A 149 16.95 -45.51 26.14
CA ALA A 149 17.75 -45.33 24.93
C ALA A 149 16.88 -44.76 23.79
N PHE A 150 17.33 -43.67 23.17
CA PHE A 150 16.59 -42.98 22.10
C PHE A 150 17.42 -42.94 20.81
N ASP A 151 16.81 -43.30 19.69
CA ASP A 151 17.45 -43.20 18.38
C ASP A 151 17.55 -41.73 17.91
N GLU A 152 16.51 -40.91 18.10
CA GLU A 152 16.51 -39.50 17.67
C GLU A 152 15.49 -38.64 18.46
N VAL A 153 15.86 -37.43 18.88
CA VAL A 153 14.96 -36.43 19.49
C VAL A 153 15.04 -35.12 18.69
N SER A 154 13.89 -34.58 18.24
CA SER A 154 13.81 -33.32 17.48
C SER A 154 12.89 -32.30 18.15
N LEU A 155 13.43 -31.17 18.60
CA LEU A 155 12.64 -30.09 19.19
C LEU A 155 12.22 -29.10 18.10
N LEU A 156 10.93 -29.03 17.76
CA LEU A 156 10.39 -28.14 16.72
C LEU A 156 9.56 -27.00 17.34
N ARG A 157 10.00 -25.76 17.18
CA ARG A 157 9.23 -24.58 17.57
C ARG A 157 8.22 -24.25 16.46
N ARG A 158 6.95 -24.60 16.66
CA ARG A 158 5.86 -24.19 15.76
C ARG A 158 5.49 -22.73 16.06
N PHE A 159 5.69 -21.82 15.10
CA PHE A 159 5.23 -20.44 15.22
C PHE A 159 3.71 -20.40 14.97
N THR A 160 2.92 -20.28 16.04
CA THR A 160 1.52 -19.85 15.95
C THR A 160 1.45 -18.38 16.36
N SER A 161 0.50 -17.63 15.78
CA SER A 161 0.37 -16.16 15.86
C SER A 161 -0.08 -15.60 17.23
N SER A 162 0.16 -16.33 18.33
CA SER A 162 -0.17 -15.88 19.69
C SER A 162 1.09 -15.34 20.41
N PRO A 163 0.99 -14.31 21.27
CA PRO A 163 2.14 -13.70 21.94
C PRO A 163 2.89 -14.71 22.82
N PRO A 164 4.22 -14.61 22.94
CA PRO A 164 5.01 -15.55 23.74
C PRO A 164 4.63 -15.47 25.23
N GLY A 165 4.29 -16.62 25.81
CA GLY A 165 4.24 -16.78 27.27
C GLY A 165 5.64 -16.71 27.91
N PRO A 166 5.75 -16.36 29.21
CA PRO A 166 7.00 -15.89 29.83
C PRO A 166 8.04 -16.96 30.20
N THR A 167 7.90 -18.22 29.75
CA THR A 167 8.83 -19.30 30.17
C THR A 167 9.28 -20.15 28.99
N PRO A 168 10.58 -20.19 28.65
CA PRO A 168 11.09 -21.03 27.57
C PRO A 168 10.94 -22.52 27.91
N PRO A 169 10.80 -23.41 26.91
CA PRO A 169 10.71 -24.85 27.13
C PRO A 169 11.94 -25.36 27.91
N ARG A 170 11.72 -26.31 28.83
CA ARG A 170 12.79 -26.94 29.63
C ARG A 170 12.84 -28.44 29.38
N LEU A 171 13.99 -28.92 28.94
CA LEU A 171 14.34 -30.34 28.87
C LEU A 171 15.30 -30.68 30.02
N THR A 172 14.90 -31.62 30.89
CA THR A 172 15.77 -32.15 31.95
C THR A 172 16.09 -33.61 31.66
N VAL A 173 17.38 -33.94 31.56
CA VAL A 173 17.84 -35.31 31.32
C VAL A 173 18.60 -35.80 32.56
N GLY A 174 18.05 -36.83 33.21
CA GLY A 174 18.58 -37.45 34.44
C GLY A 174 19.32 -38.78 34.21
N GLY A 175 19.28 -39.36 33.00
CA GLY A 175 20.02 -40.57 32.60
C GLY A 175 19.49 -41.20 31.31
N GLY A 176 20.37 -41.69 30.43
CA GLY A 176 20.01 -42.37 29.17
C GLY A 176 21.05 -42.20 28.04
N ASN A 177 20.97 -43.03 26.99
CA ASN A 177 21.83 -42.93 25.80
C ASN A 177 21.04 -42.33 24.62
N PHE A 178 21.58 -41.31 23.96
CA PHE A 178 20.98 -40.66 22.77
C PHE A 178 21.88 -40.87 21.56
N ALA A 179 21.32 -41.27 20.41
CA ALA A 179 22.10 -41.38 19.17
C ALA A 179 22.13 -40.07 18.35
N SER A 180 21.11 -39.20 18.45
CA SER A 180 21.01 -37.95 17.70
C SER A 180 20.09 -36.92 18.39
N LEU A 181 20.49 -35.64 18.40
CA LEU A 181 19.68 -34.48 18.82
C LEU A 181 19.70 -33.44 17.70
N ILE A 182 18.53 -33.09 17.14
CA ILE A 182 18.41 -32.12 16.04
C ILE A 182 17.67 -30.86 16.51
N MET A 183 18.23 -29.68 16.21
CA MET A 183 17.66 -28.38 16.58
C MET A 183 17.56 -27.46 15.34
N PRO A 184 16.39 -26.93 14.97
CA PRO A 184 16.24 -25.95 13.91
C PRO A 184 16.10 -24.50 14.45
N GLY A 185 16.98 -23.59 14.03
CA GLY A 185 16.80 -22.13 14.08
C GLY A 185 17.33 -21.36 15.31
N THR A 186 17.64 -20.08 15.11
CA THR A 186 18.38 -19.15 16.00
C THR A 186 17.51 -18.45 17.05
N GLY A 187 17.18 -19.15 18.14
CA GLY A 187 16.65 -18.53 19.36
C GLY A 187 17.28 -19.13 20.62
N GLU A 188 17.36 -18.36 21.72
CA GLU A 188 17.91 -18.85 22.99
C GLU A 188 17.04 -19.98 23.58
N ILE A 189 17.64 -21.17 23.72
CA ILE A 189 17.07 -22.33 24.44
C ILE A 189 17.95 -22.58 25.67
N GLY A 190 17.36 -22.54 26.87
CA GLY A 190 18.07 -22.82 28.11
C GLY A 190 18.15 -24.32 28.41
N PHE A 191 19.35 -24.87 28.46
CA PHE A 191 19.60 -26.28 28.81
C PHE A 191 20.10 -26.41 30.25
N GLN A 192 19.61 -27.42 30.99
CA GLN A 192 20.17 -27.79 32.29
C GLN A 192 20.47 -29.30 32.28
N VAL A 193 21.76 -29.64 32.21
CA VAL A 193 22.24 -31.03 32.14
C VAL A 193 22.90 -31.38 33.47
N THR A 194 22.42 -32.43 34.13
CA THR A 194 22.86 -32.75 35.50
C THR A 194 23.89 -33.90 35.54
N GLU A 195 23.94 -34.80 34.55
CA GLU A 195 24.99 -35.84 34.42
C GLU A 195 24.96 -36.50 33.01
N VAL A 196 26.12 -36.71 32.34
CA VAL A 196 26.18 -37.47 31.05
C VAL A 196 27.48 -38.27 30.89
N GLU A 197 27.38 -39.55 30.51
CA GLU A 197 28.46 -40.33 29.89
C GLU A 197 28.09 -40.65 28.42
N GLY A 198 28.96 -40.33 27.45
CA GLY A 198 28.91 -40.93 26.10
C GLY A 198 28.10 -40.24 24.98
N LEU A 199 28.05 -38.91 24.89
CA LEU A 199 27.38 -38.18 23.79
C LEU A 199 28.27 -38.02 22.54
N SER A 200 27.67 -38.17 21.34
CA SER A 200 28.21 -37.69 20.06
C SER A 200 27.25 -36.69 19.41
N PHE A 201 27.73 -35.51 19.04
CA PHE A 201 26.93 -34.49 18.33
C PHE A 201 27.16 -34.63 16.81
N THR A 202 26.09 -34.75 16.02
CA THR A 202 26.16 -34.71 14.56
C THR A 202 25.20 -33.64 14.05
N GLN A 203 25.71 -32.55 13.49
CA GLN A 203 24.90 -31.51 12.84
C GLN A 203 24.80 -31.83 11.35
N THR A 204 23.58 -32.03 10.84
CA THR A 204 23.34 -32.16 9.39
C THR A 204 22.77 -30.85 8.88
N MET A 205 23.59 -30.01 8.23
CA MET A 205 23.11 -28.82 7.53
C MET A 205 22.76 -29.15 6.08
N GLN A 206 21.50 -28.95 5.68
CA GLN A 206 21.10 -28.91 4.28
C GLN A 206 21.30 -27.48 3.75
N ALA A 207 22.31 -27.29 2.91
CA ALA A 207 22.72 -25.99 2.41
C ALA A 207 21.72 -25.39 1.40
N TYR A 208 21.24 -24.20 1.67
CA TYR A 208 20.92 -23.21 0.64
C TYR A 208 21.74 -21.94 0.93
N THR A 209 22.66 -21.64 0.00
CA THR A 209 23.55 -20.45 -0.10
C THR A 209 24.80 -20.41 0.80
N ALA A 210 25.87 -19.84 0.23
CA ALA A 210 27.26 -20.04 0.61
C ALA A 210 27.93 -18.75 1.13
N THR A 211 28.19 -18.68 2.43
CA THR A 211 29.23 -17.87 3.08
C THR A 211 29.65 -18.54 4.40
N PRO A 212 30.91 -18.39 4.85
CA PRO A 212 31.40 -19.07 6.05
C PRO A 212 30.96 -18.35 7.33
N PHE A 213 30.21 -19.04 8.19
CA PHE A 213 29.83 -18.56 9.53
C PHE A 213 30.78 -19.13 10.60
N GLN A 214 31.08 -18.34 11.63
CA GLN A 214 31.62 -18.82 12.91
C GLN A 214 30.51 -18.72 13.96
N GLN A 215 30.20 -19.83 14.63
CA GLN A 215 29.32 -19.83 15.81
C GLN A 215 30.11 -20.17 17.08
N ILE A 216 29.78 -19.46 18.16
CA ILE A 216 30.27 -19.73 19.51
C ILE A 216 29.09 -20.26 20.32
N VAL A 217 29.27 -21.42 20.95
CA VAL A 217 28.31 -21.95 21.93
C VAL A 217 28.84 -21.70 23.33
N GLU A 218 28.02 -21.09 24.18
CA GLU A 218 28.32 -20.83 25.58
C GLU A 218 27.61 -21.86 26.47
N VAL A 219 28.38 -22.60 27.26
CA VAL A 219 27.88 -23.64 28.18
C VAL A 219 28.19 -23.20 29.60
N VAL A 220 27.18 -23.17 30.48
CA VAL A 220 27.39 -22.89 31.90
C VAL A 220 27.65 -24.21 32.62
N LEU A 221 28.82 -24.35 33.25
CA LEU A 221 29.18 -25.53 34.03
C LEU A 221 28.40 -25.56 35.34
N ALA A 222 28.37 -26.72 36.01
CA ALA A 222 27.60 -26.93 37.25
C ALA A 222 28.01 -25.99 38.41
N ASP A 223 29.18 -25.33 38.32
CA ASP A 223 29.65 -24.32 39.27
C ASP A 223 29.28 -22.87 38.90
N GLY A 224 28.55 -22.69 37.79
CA GLY A 224 28.08 -21.39 37.31
C GLY A 224 29.06 -20.65 36.39
N SER A 225 30.20 -21.25 36.04
CA SER A 225 31.16 -20.62 35.13
C SER A 225 30.81 -20.85 33.65
N PRO A 226 30.94 -19.82 32.78
CA PRO A 226 30.73 -19.97 31.35
C PRO A 226 31.96 -20.61 30.69
N PHE A 227 31.71 -21.58 29.81
CA PHE A 227 32.68 -22.28 28.99
C PHE A 227 32.30 -22.14 27.52
N ARG A 228 33.20 -21.59 26.69
CA ARG A 228 32.92 -21.31 25.28
C ARG A 228 33.62 -22.31 24.38
N ILE A 229 32.89 -22.87 23.41
CA ILE A 229 33.46 -23.69 22.34
C ILE A 229 33.17 -22.99 21.00
N ALA A 230 34.23 -22.79 20.20
CA ALA A 230 34.13 -22.31 18.83
C ALA A 230 34.34 -23.48 17.86
N PHE A 231 33.46 -23.63 16.88
CA PHE A 231 33.61 -24.61 15.81
C PHE A 231 34.08 -23.92 14.53
N GLY A 232 35.27 -24.29 14.05
CA GLY A 232 35.80 -23.84 12.77
C GLY A 232 35.68 -24.93 11.71
N GLY A 233 34.86 -24.69 10.68
CA GLY A 233 34.86 -25.50 9.46
C GLY A 233 35.99 -25.05 8.53
N SER A 234 37.11 -25.77 8.52
CA SER A 234 38.21 -25.55 7.56
C SER A 234 37.95 -26.35 6.28
N ALA A 235 37.68 -25.66 5.17
CA ALA A 235 37.90 -26.20 3.84
C ALA A 235 39.36 -25.91 3.40
N ASP A 236 40.05 -26.96 2.94
CA ASP A 236 41.48 -27.03 2.59
C ASP A 236 42.10 -25.83 1.88
N ALA A 237 43.28 -25.38 2.35
CA ALA A 237 44.48 -25.14 1.51
C ALA A 237 45.75 -24.81 2.34
N GLY A 238 46.72 -25.73 2.33
CA GLY A 238 48.17 -25.46 2.28
C GLY A 238 48.86 -24.74 3.46
N ALA A 239 49.52 -25.50 4.34
CA ALA A 239 50.58 -25.02 5.24
C ALA A 239 51.86 -24.60 4.48
N PRO A 240 52.76 -23.79 5.10
CA PRO A 240 53.83 -24.44 5.86
C PRO A 240 54.22 -23.78 7.21
N ASP A 241 54.54 -24.66 8.15
CA ASP A 241 55.55 -24.63 9.23
C ASP A 241 56.17 -23.28 9.65
N ASP A 242 55.85 -22.83 10.87
CA ASP A 242 56.81 -22.62 11.98
C ASP A 242 56.18 -21.80 13.12
N ALA A 243 56.20 -22.35 14.34
CA ALA A 243 56.61 -21.70 15.59
C ALA A 243 55.85 -22.19 16.84
N ASP A 244 56.59 -22.88 17.71
CA ASP A 244 56.29 -23.14 19.12
C ASP A 244 56.18 -21.84 19.96
N ALA A 245 55.25 -21.79 20.93
CA ALA A 245 55.43 -21.10 22.23
C ALA A 245 54.27 -21.45 23.20
N TRP A 246 54.47 -22.34 24.16
CA TRP A 246 54.68 -22.05 25.59
C TRP A 246 53.56 -21.27 26.32
N ILE A 247 52.86 -22.01 27.19
CA ILE A 247 51.98 -21.50 28.26
C ILE A 247 52.86 -20.94 29.38
N GLY A 248 52.76 -19.63 29.63
CA GLY A 248 53.30 -18.95 30.80
C GLY A 248 52.16 -18.30 31.58
N ALA A 249 51.94 -18.77 32.80
CA ALA A 249 50.99 -18.21 33.74
C ALA A 249 51.50 -16.89 34.35
N GLY A 250 50.57 -15.96 34.56
CA GLY A 250 50.69 -14.85 35.49
C GLY A 250 50.87 -13.48 34.84
N GLU A 251 49.80 -12.69 34.82
CA GLU A 251 49.77 -11.35 35.45
C GLU A 251 48.33 -10.80 35.40
N GLU A 252 47.90 -10.19 36.51
CA GLU A 252 46.60 -9.55 36.68
C GLU A 252 46.45 -8.38 35.70
N MET A 253 45.51 -8.46 34.76
CA MET A 253 45.11 -7.33 33.93
C MET A 253 44.18 -6.41 34.73
N PHE A 254 44.70 -5.26 35.13
CA PHE A 254 43.88 -4.11 35.54
C PHE A 254 43.17 -3.55 34.29
N LEU A 255 41.87 -3.81 34.17
CA LEU A 255 41.00 -3.14 33.20
C LEU A 255 40.76 -1.71 33.67
N ILE A 256 41.47 -0.75 33.08
CA ILE A 256 41.07 0.65 33.11
C ILE A 256 40.07 0.81 31.96
N ALA A 257 38.77 0.77 32.27
CA ALA A 257 37.73 1.17 31.33
C ALA A 257 37.83 2.68 31.11
N ALA A 258 38.59 3.08 30.08
CA ALA A 258 38.36 4.38 29.47
C ALA A 258 37.01 4.27 28.74
N SER A 259 36.02 5.01 29.20
CA SER A 259 34.79 5.29 28.46
C SER A 259 35.21 6.01 27.18
N VAL A 260 35.28 5.26 26.08
CA VAL A 260 35.39 5.81 24.74
C VAL A 260 33.96 5.91 24.25
N THR A 261 33.46 7.12 24.04
CA THR A 261 32.19 7.36 23.37
C THR A 261 32.25 6.73 21.98
N PRO A 262 31.37 5.77 21.65
CA PRO A 262 31.40 5.11 20.35
C PRO A 262 31.03 6.13 19.25
N VAL A 263 31.95 6.34 18.32
CA VAL A 263 31.74 7.15 17.11
C VAL A 263 31.71 6.20 15.93
N VAL A 264 30.62 6.22 15.16
CA VAL A 264 30.42 5.41 13.96
C VAL A 264 30.44 6.35 12.75
N ASP A 265 31.46 6.25 11.91
CA ASP A 265 31.55 7.03 10.67
C ASP A 265 30.99 6.21 9.49
N VAL A 266 29.96 6.74 8.84
CA VAL A 266 29.19 6.11 7.77
C VAL A 266 29.51 6.82 6.45
N GLN A 267 30.25 6.14 5.58
CA GLN A 267 30.61 6.61 4.22
C GLN A 267 29.92 5.81 3.10
N SER A 268 29.16 4.79 3.48
CA SER A 268 28.34 3.96 2.58
C SER A 268 26.96 3.78 3.20
N LEU A 269 26.05 3.12 2.49
CA LEU A 269 24.73 2.77 2.98
C LEU A 269 24.80 1.91 4.26
N ILE A 270 24.22 2.38 5.36
CA ILE A 270 23.93 1.59 6.58
C ILE A 270 22.42 1.30 6.62
N THR A 271 22.07 0.03 6.79
CA THR A 271 20.66 -0.39 6.84
C THR A 271 20.13 -0.40 8.26
N ASP A 272 18.81 -0.34 8.42
CA ASP A 272 18.13 -0.52 9.73
C ASP A 272 18.65 -1.73 10.51
N TYR A 273 18.73 -2.87 9.83
CA TYR A 273 19.22 -4.12 10.42
C TYR A 273 20.64 -3.98 10.99
N GLN A 274 21.51 -3.21 10.34
CA GLN A 274 22.87 -2.96 10.84
C GLN A 274 22.88 -2.02 12.05
N LEU A 275 21.95 -1.06 12.11
CA LEU A 275 21.75 -0.20 13.28
C LEU A 275 21.20 -0.98 14.47
N GLU A 276 20.22 -1.86 14.26
CA GLU A 276 19.63 -2.71 15.30
C GLU A 276 20.59 -3.78 15.82
N THR A 277 21.30 -4.46 14.92
CA THR A 277 22.30 -5.47 15.30
C THR A 277 23.57 -4.84 15.86
N GLY A 278 23.76 -3.53 15.63
CA GLY A 278 24.94 -2.81 16.05
C GLY A 278 26.20 -3.29 15.33
N GLU A 279 26.11 -3.71 14.06
CA GLU A 279 27.27 -4.12 13.27
C GLU A 279 27.31 -3.40 11.91
N PHE A 280 28.33 -2.57 11.70
CA PHE A 280 28.55 -1.85 10.44
C PHE A 280 30.04 -1.83 10.07
N ASP A 281 30.36 -2.20 8.83
CA ASP A 281 31.73 -2.29 8.28
C ASP A 281 32.74 -3.01 9.22
N GLY A 282 32.28 -4.10 9.85
CA GLY A 282 33.09 -4.88 10.79
C GLY A 282 33.30 -4.25 12.18
N GLN A 283 32.64 -3.13 12.47
CA GLN A 283 32.60 -2.50 13.79
C GLN A 283 31.31 -2.87 14.51
N SER A 284 31.43 -3.38 15.74
CA SER A 284 30.28 -3.57 16.63
C SER A 284 30.08 -2.33 17.51
N PHE A 285 28.85 -1.82 17.57
CA PHE A 285 28.43 -0.70 18.42
C PHE A 285 27.09 -1.04 19.09
N VAL A 286 26.70 -0.25 20.09
CA VAL A 286 25.38 -0.34 20.74
C VAL A 286 24.81 1.06 20.74
N LEU A 287 23.61 1.23 20.19
CA LEU A 287 22.91 2.51 20.24
C LEU A 287 22.62 2.88 21.70
N THR A 288 23.29 3.92 22.15
CA THR A 288 23.19 4.48 23.50
C THR A 288 23.22 6.00 23.38
N PRO A 289 22.82 6.75 24.43
CA PRO A 289 22.88 8.22 24.41
C PRO A 289 24.27 8.81 24.18
N ASP A 290 25.33 8.02 24.41
CA ASP A 290 26.72 8.41 24.18
C ASP A 290 27.22 8.08 22.75
N THR A 291 26.37 7.46 21.93
CA THR A 291 26.71 7.06 20.55
C THR A 291 26.55 8.22 19.61
N THR A 292 27.56 8.44 18.77
CA THR A 292 27.50 9.43 17.69
C THR A 292 27.66 8.72 16.34
N ILE A 293 26.69 8.89 15.45
CA ILE A 293 26.71 8.39 14.08
C ILE A 293 26.96 9.58 13.15
N ASN A 294 28.01 9.51 12.35
CA ASN A 294 28.45 10.56 11.44
C ASN A 294 28.29 10.09 10.00
N VAL A 295 27.36 10.67 9.25
CA VAL A 295 27.09 10.28 7.86
C VAL A 295 27.69 11.31 6.92
N HIS A 296 28.67 10.87 6.12
CA HIS A 296 29.43 11.71 5.20
C HIS A 296 29.28 11.27 3.75
N GLY A 297 29.33 12.23 2.83
CA GLY A 297 29.45 11.96 1.38
C GLY A 297 28.13 11.50 0.75
N ALA A 298 28.01 11.67 -0.57
CA ALA A 298 26.79 11.31 -1.30
C ALA A 298 26.45 9.80 -1.28
N GLU A 299 27.43 8.94 -0.97
CA GLU A 299 27.25 7.49 -0.81
C GLU A 299 26.93 7.10 0.64
N GLY A 300 27.21 7.96 1.63
CA GLY A 300 26.84 7.75 3.01
C GLY A 300 25.35 7.99 3.19
N ALA A 301 24.61 6.94 3.50
CA ALA A 301 23.17 7.03 3.69
C ALA A 301 22.74 6.10 4.82
N ILE A 302 21.79 6.54 5.64
CA ILE A 302 21.01 5.66 6.50
C ILE A 302 19.74 5.32 5.73
N GLU A 303 19.54 4.05 5.41
CA GLU A 303 18.31 3.54 4.77
C GLU A 303 17.58 2.60 5.74
N PRO A 304 16.41 3.00 6.25
CA PRO A 304 15.51 2.09 6.92
C PRO A 304 15.12 1.01 5.91
N ILE A 305 15.20 -0.26 6.27
CA ILE A 305 14.80 -1.33 5.36
C ILE A 305 13.28 -1.25 5.20
N GLY A 306 12.85 -0.59 4.12
CA GLY A 306 11.49 -0.72 3.64
C GLY A 306 11.25 -2.17 3.28
N PHE A 307 10.33 -2.83 3.96
CA PHE A 307 9.69 -4.00 3.38
C PHE A 307 9.06 -3.55 2.05
N GLU A 308 9.57 -4.00 0.90
CA GLU A 308 8.99 -3.76 -0.45
C GLU A 308 7.59 -4.40 -0.63
N GLY A 309 6.86 -4.68 0.45
CA GLY A 309 5.59 -5.40 0.45
C GLY A 309 4.37 -4.55 0.79
N ARG A 310 3.74 -3.95 -0.23
CA ARG A 310 2.28 -3.73 -0.39
C ARG A 310 1.40 -3.10 0.71
N TYR A 311 1.88 -2.68 1.88
CA TYR A 311 1.04 -2.09 2.93
C TYR A 311 1.54 -0.71 3.34
N ARG A 312 0.95 0.35 2.76
CA ARG A 312 1.29 1.76 3.04
C ARG A 312 0.40 2.41 4.12
N ASP A 313 -0.64 1.71 4.61
CA ASP A 313 -1.73 2.34 5.36
C ASP A 313 -1.88 1.93 6.84
N ASP A 314 -1.07 0.98 7.36
CA ASP A 314 -1.13 0.61 8.78
C ASP A 314 0.12 1.09 9.56
N PHE A 315 -0.13 2.11 10.41
CA PHE A 315 0.65 2.62 11.54
C PHE A 315 2.10 2.11 11.77
N SER A 316 3.04 3.04 11.52
CA SER A 316 4.27 3.34 12.28
C SER A 316 5.35 2.26 12.40
N GLN A 317 6.28 2.25 11.45
CA GLN A 317 7.66 1.87 11.77
C GLN A 317 8.30 3.06 12.48
N TYR A 318 8.48 2.95 13.81
CA TYR A 318 9.26 3.90 14.59
C TYR A 318 10.72 3.48 14.51
N PHE A 319 11.59 4.37 14.06
CA PHE A 319 13.02 4.20 14.25
C PHE A 319 13.43 4.88 15.55
N ASP A 320 13.91 4.08 16.51
CA ASP A 320 14.35 4.54 17.83
C ASP A 320 15.88 4.64 17.87
N PHE A 321 16.39 5.87 17.98
CA PHE A 321 17.85 6.10 18.05
C PHE A 321 18.43 5.81 19.45
N ASN A 322 17.61 5.44 20.43
CA ASN A 322 18.01 5.12 21.82
C ASN A 322 18.90 6.20 22.46
N GLY A 323 18.58 7.46 22.18
CA GLY A 323 19.28 8.66 22.61
C GLY A 323 20.52 9.03 21.78
N ALA A 324 20.88 8.24 20.76
CA ALA A 324 22.07 8.50 19.95
C ALA A 324 21.98 9.83 19.19
N THR A 325 23.14 10.40 18.90
CA THR A 325 23.28 11.58 18.04
C THR A 325 23.65 11.17 16.62
N VAL A 326 22.86 11.57 15.64
CA VAL A 326 23.14 11.41 14.21
C VAL A 326 23.53 12.76 13.63
N ASN A 327 24.66 12.82 12.94
CA ASN A 327 25.11 14.00 12.21
C ASN A 327 25.11 13.69 10.71
N LEU A 328 24.42 14.51 9.92
CA LEU A 328 24.46 14.48 8.45
C LEU A 328 25.26 15.69 7.96
N PHE A 329 26.30 15.48 7.15
CA PHE A 329 27.10 16.56 6.55
C PHE A 329 27.73 16.12 5.23
N ASP A 330 28.21 17.10 4.44
CA ASP A 330 28.95 16.87 3.19
C ASP A 330 28.22 15.92 2.21
N GLY A 331 26.90 16.04 2.10
CA GLY A 331 26.05 15.20 1.23
C GLY A 331 25.59 13.88 1.85
N GLY A 332 25.87 13.61 3.13
CA GLY A 332 25.34 12.46 3.86
C GLY A 332 23.81 12.49 3.94
N ARG A 333 23.18 11.34 3.77
CA ARG A 333 21.72 11.21 3.61
C ARG A 333 21.06 10.42 4.74
N LEU A 334 19.86 10.82 5.10
CA LEU A 334 18.89 9.99 5.80
C LEU A 334 17.72 9.76 4.85
N LEU A 335 17.63 8.57 4.26
CA LEU A 335 16.50 8.19 3.39
C LEU A 335 15.34 7.84 4.32
N THR A 336 14.22 8.54 4.26
CA THR A 336 13.35 8.61 5.45
C THR A 336 12.60 7.33 5.81
N PRO A 337 12.61 6.92 7.10
CA PRO A 337 11.49 6.25 7.74
C PRO A 337 10.42 7.30 8.09
N SER A 338 9.16 6.90 8.17
CA SER A 338 8.08 7.86 8.42
C SER A 338 8.07 8.44 9.84
N TRP A 339 8.72 7.80 10.85
CA TRP A 339 8.71 8.23 12.26
C TRP A 339 10.04 7.93 13.00
N VAL A 340 10.57 8.91 13.74
CA VAL A 340 11.78 8.79 14.58
C VAL A 340 11.51 9.21 16.04
N GLN A 341 12.16 8.57 17.00
CA GLN A 341 12.04 8.89 18.43
C GLN A 341 13.36 8.76 19.19
N ASP A 342 13.42 9.37 20.39
CA ASP A 342 14.53 9.25 21.35
C ASP A 342 15.92 9.39 20.72
N GLY A 343 16.35 10.61 20.40
CA GLY A 343 17.64 10.86 19.74
C GLY A 343 17.87 12.33 19.35
N VAL A 344 19.04 12.61 18.79
CA VAL A 344 19.39 13.93 18.26
C VAL A 344 19.81 13.79 16.80
N LEU A 345 19.21 14.54 15.89
CA LEU A 345 19.60 14.60 14.48
C LEU A 345 20.09 16.01 14.13
N ASN A 346 21.38 16.12 13.82
CA ASN A 346 21.99 17.35 13.33
C ASN A 346 22.16 17.26 11.81
N VAL A 347 21.47 18.10 11.05
CA VAL A 347 21.59 18.19 9.60
C VAL A 347 22.37 19.44 9.27
N ARG A 348 23.64 19.28 8.89
CA ARG A 348 24.62 20.36 8.75
C ARG A 348 25.22 20.37 7.36
N GLN A 349 25.72 21.52 6.91
CA GLN A 349 26.70 21.62 5.79
C GLN A 349 26.38 20.73 4.57
N GLY A 350 25.17 20.82 4.02
CA GLY A 350 24.75 20.03 2.85
C GLY A 350 24.34 18.58 3.13
N GLY A 351 24.18 18.17 4.40
CA GLY A 351 23.45 16.95 4.74
C GLY A 351 21.98 17.02 4.29
N LEU A 352 21.39 15.87 3.96
CA LEU A 352 20.05 15.77 3.38
C LEU A 352 19.21 14.72 4.12
N VAL A 353 18.02 15.10 4.59
CA VAL A 353 16.95 14.15 4.90
C VAL A 353 16.08 14.05 3.66
N ASP A 354 16.01 12.88 3.04
CA ASP A 354 15.34 12.66 1.77
C ASP A 354 13.99 11.97 2.00
N GLY A 355 12.92 12.78 2.04
CA GLY A 355 11.55 12.38 2.32
C GLY A 355 10.95 12.98 3.60
N ALA A 356 9.82 12.43 4.04
CA ALA A 356 9.06 12.91 5.19
C ALA A 356 9.69 12.48 6.53
N LEU A 357 9.83 13.40 7.48
CA LEU A 357 10.38 13.13 8.81
C LEU A 357 9.33 13.45 9.88
N SER A 358 8.77 12.43 10.54
CA SER A 358 7.95 12.64 11.75
C SER A 358 8.77 12.38 13.01
N MET A 359 8.80 13.33 13.93
CA MET A 359 9.53 13.27 15.19
C MET A 359 8.57 13.03 16.35
N ALA A 360 8.85 12.05 17.20
CA ALA A 360 8.08 11.75 18.39
C ALA A 360 8.89 12.05 19.67
N GLU A 361 8.41 11.53 20.81
CA GLU A 361 8.86 11.89 22.14
C GLU A 361 10.39 11.81 22.32
N GLY A 362 10.95 12.86 22.91
CA GLY A 362 12.38 12.93 23.22
C GLY A 362 13.30 13.25 22.04
N PHE A 363 12.79 13.39 20.81
CA PHE A 363 13.64 13.63 19.64
C PHE A 363 13.98 15.11 19.45
N GLU A 364 15.25 15.42 19.16
CA GLU A 364 15.71 16.77 18.82
C GLU A 364 16.29 16.81 17.40
N VAL A 365 15.82 17.73 16.56
CA VAL A 365 16.42 18.01 15.25
C VAL A 365 17.05 19.38 15.27
N SER A 366 18.28 19.49 14.79
CA SER A 366 18.98 20.76 14.56
C SER A 366 19.35 20.89 13.09
N LEU A 367 18.87 21.95 12.44
CA LEU A 367 19.17 22.29 11.05
C LEU A 367 20.16 23.47 11.02
N GLU A 368 21.39 23.19 10.57
CA GLU A 368 22.52 24.15 10.50
C GLU A 368 23.18 24.08 9.11
N GLY A 369 22.42 24.41 8.06
CA GLY A 369 22.87 24.46 6.66
C GLY A 369 22.62 23.16 5.87
N GLY A 370 21.81 22.25 6.41
CA GLY A 370 21.31 21.05 5.73
C GLY A 370 19.97 21.26 5.02
N VAL A 371 19.40 20.19 4.47
CA VAL A 371 18.08 20.17 3.81
C VAL A 371 17.22 19.02 4.33
N ILE A 372 15.93 19.26 4.58
CA ILE A 372 14.90 18.24 4.80
C ILE A 372 13.93 18.28 3.61
N ASP A 373 14.11 17.37 2.65
CA ASP A 373 13.33 17.30 1.41
C ASP A 373 12.05 16.47 1.60
N GLY A 374 11.18 16.94 2.48
CA GLY A 374 9.84 16.42 2.69
C GLY A 374 9.14 17.06 3.88
N PRO A 375 7.89 16.65 4.17
CA PRO A 375 7.16 17.13 5.33
C PRO A 375 7.87 16.79 6.63
N LEU A 376 8.11 17.79 7.47
CA LEU A 376 8.64 17.65 8.82
C LEU A 376 7.49 17.75 9.83
N VAL A 377 7.17 16.66 10.50
CA VAL A 377 6.20 16.64 11.60
C VAL A 377 6.97 16.63 12.91
N VAL A 378 6.74 17.60 13.79
CA VAL A 378 7.33 17.69 15.12
C VAL A 378 6.22 17.40 16.12
N ASP A 379 6.28 16.27 16.81
CA ASP A 379 5.21 15.80 17.70
C ASP A 379 5.71 15.55 19.13
N ARG A 380 4.79 15.45 20.11
CA ARG A 380 4.97 14.95 21.50
C ARG A 380 6.29 15.35 22.17
N ASN A 381 6.46 16.61 22.58
CA ASN A 381 7.68 17.08 23.26
C ASN A 381 8.97 17.01 22.41
N ALA A 382 8.91 16.70 21.12
CA ALA A 382 10.07 16.81 20.25
C ALA A 382 10.47 18.28 20.06
N THR A 383 11.76 18.51 19.81
CA THR A 383 12.32 19.85 19.60
C THR A 383 12.92 19.98 18.22
N PHE A 384 12.44 20.92 17.42
CA PHE A 384 13.08 21.29 16.16
C PHE A 384 13.77 22.64 16.34
N SER A 385 15.04 22.73 15.96
CA SER A 385 15.81 23.97 16.00
C SER A 385 16.38 24.26 14.61
N ILE A 386 16.15 25.45 14.08
CA ILE A 386 16.73 25.91 12.81
C ILE A 386 17.60 27.15 13.01
N VAL A 387 18.83 27.08 12.51
CA VAL A 387 19.77 28.22 12.42
C VAL A 387 19.98 28.62 10.97
N GLU A 388 20.27 27.64 10.13
CA GLU A 388 20.44 27.76 8.67
C GLU A 388 19.93 26.46 8.03
N GLY A 389 19.61 26.46 6.74
CA GLY A 389 19.22 25.24 6.00
C GLY A 389 17.87 25.36 5.30
N ASP A 390 17.25 24.25 4.92
CA ASP A 390 15.97 24.26 4.20
C ASP A 390 15.09 23.08 4.63
N PHE A 391 13.77 23.26 4.60
CA PHE A 391 12.81 22.18 4.86
C PHE A 391 11.55 22.40 4.03
N ALA A 392 10.91 21.31 3.60
CA ALA A 392 9.83 21.39 2.65
C ALA A 392 8.52 21.90 3.29
N ASP A 393 7.98 21.16 4.27
CA ASP A 393 6.80 21.53 5.05
C ASP A 393 7.12 21.34 6.53
N LEU A 394 6.48 22.09 7.43
CA LEU A 394 6.65 21.94 8.89
C LEU A 394 5.28 21.90 9.55
N GLU A 395 5.02 20.83 10.27
CA GLU A 395 3.86 20.63 11.09
C GLU A 395 4.28 20.40 12.55
N ALA A 396 3.88 21.24 13.49
CA ALA A 396 4.23 21.14 14.90
C ALA A 396 2.99 20.83 15.75
N ARG A 397 2.94 19.63 16.35
CA ARG A 397 1.80 19.10 17.12
C ARG A 397 2.13 18.86 18.59
N TYR A 398 1.09 18.70 19.42
CA TYR A 398 1.12 18.19 20.80
C TYR A 398 2.37 18.53 21.65
N GLN A 399 2.53 19.79 22.08
CA GLN A 399 3.66 20.24 22.92
C GLN A 399 5.05 20.21 22.25
N ALA A 400 5.10 20.11 20.93
CA ALA A 400 6.32 20.34 20.16
C ALA A 400 6.96 21.70 20.49
N SER A 401 8.28 21.77 20.42
CA SER A 401 9.04 23.00 20.58
C SER A 401 9.81 23.33 19.31
N VAL A 402 9.49 24.44 18.67
CA VAL A 402 10.18 24.94 17.49
C VAL A 402 11.03 26.13 17.88
N LYS A 403 12.34 26.04 17.70
CA LYS A 403 13.30 27.10 17.96
C LYS A 403 13.82 27.63 16.63
N ILE A 404 13.60 28.90 16.37
CA ILE A 404 14.04 29.57 15.15
C ILE A 404 15.06 30.62 15.54
N ARG A 405 16.25 30.54 14.95
CA ARG A 405 17.26 31.56 15.10
C ARG A 405 17.25 32.44 13.85
N ALA A 406 16.78 33.67 14.02
CA ALA A 406 16.44 34.56 12.90
C ALA A 406 16.95 35.99 13.14
N ASP A 407 17.30 36.71 12.08
CA ASP A 407 17.63 38.14 12.12
C ASP A 407 16.36 38.96 12.41
N GLU A 408 15.29 38.62 11.70
CA GLU A 408 13.98 39.25 11.79
C GLU A 408 12.91 38.16 11.81
N ALA A 409 11.88 38.34 12.63
CA ALA A 409 10.70 37.49 12.58
C ALA A 409 9.45 38.35 12.83
N ALA A 410 8.36 38.01 12.17
CA ALA A 410 7.09 38.68 12.30
C ALA A 410 5.93 37.68 12.20
N ILE A 411 4.87 37.93 12.96
CA ILE A 411 3.60 37.22 12.84
C ILE A 411 2.57 38.19 12.28
N ASN A 412 1.98 37.87 11.14
CA ASN A 412 1.05 38.74 10.41
C ASN A 412 1.65 40.14 10.14
N GLY A 413 2.93 40.19 9.77
CA GLY A 413 3.68 41.43 9.57
C GLY A 413 4.01 42.21 10.85
N VAL A 414 3.61 41.74 12.03
CA VAL A 414 3.96 42.35 13.32
C VAL A 414 5.26 41.72 13.82
N PRO A 415 6.35 42.49 14.00
CA PRO A 415 7.61 41.96 14.50
C PRO A 415 7.42 41.28 15.86
N VAL A 416 7.92 40.06 16.00
CA VAL A 416 7.88 39.31 17.25
C VAL A 416 9.16 39.55 18.05
N GLY A 417 8.98 39.76 19.36
CA GLY A 417 10.09 39.97 20.28
C GLY A 417 10.81 38.67 20.63
N THR A 418 11.96 38.81 21.27
CA THR A 418 12.79 37.68 21.72
C THR A 418 12.09 36.85 22.80
N GLY A 419 12.21 35.52 22.73
CA GLY A 419 11.79 34.61 23.79
C GLY A 419 10.74 33.59 23.35
N ALA A 420 10.32 32.75 24.29
CA ALA A 420 9.27 31.77 24.07
C ALA A 420 7.90 32.44 23.98
N MET A 421 7.15 32.08 22.96
CA MET A 421 5.74 32.42 22.80
C MET A 421 4.91 31.16 22.56
N GLU A 422 3.60 31.25 22.85
CA GLU A 422 2.65 30.26 22.37
C GLU A 422 2.69 30.27 20.83
N GLY A 423 2.53 29.09 20.22
CA GLY A 423 2.54 28.95 18.77
C GLY A 423 1.56 29.90 18.08
N PRO A 424 1.85 30.29 16.82
CA PRO A 424 0.92 31.10 16.03
C PRO A 424 -0.47 30.47 16.01
N ALA A 425 -1.51 31.31 15.96
CA ALA A 425 -2.86 30.80 15.71
C ALA A 425 -2.91 30.13 14.33
N ARG A 426 -3.94 29.32 14.11
CA ARG A 426 -4.14 28.56 12.87
C ARG A 426 -4.02 29.42 11.60
N ASP A 427 -4.55 30.65 11.64
CA ASP A 427 -4.55 31.60 10.51
C ASP A 427 -3.37 32.60 10.53
N ASP A 428 -2.47 32.49 11.50
CA ASP A 428 -1.34 33.40 11.63
C ASP A 428 -0.24 33.03 10.62
N VAL A 429 0.34 34.05 9.97
CA VAL A 429 1.47 33.91 9.07
C VAL A 429 2.75 34.25 9.81
N LEU A 430 3.53 33.24 10.18
CA LEU A 430 4.86 33.44 10.72
C LEU A 430 5.85 33.61 9.56
N THR A 431 6.59 34.70 9.59
CA THR A 431 7.66 34.98 8.64
C THR A 431 8.94 35.23 9.41
N TRP A 432 10.08 34.79 8.87
CA TRP A 432 11.37 35.14 9.44
C TRP A 432 12.47 35.13 8.38
N ILE A 433 13.61 35.71 8.73
CA ILE A 433 14.82 35.74 7.91
C ILE A 433 15.92 35.04 8.69
N ASN A 434 16.48 33.96 8.16
CA ASN A 434 17.62 33.27 8.77
C ASN A 434 18.90 34.12 8.75
N GLU A 435 19.94 33.69 9.49
CA GLU A 435 21.25 34.38 9.53
C GLU A 435 21.91 34.52 8.14
N ASP A 436 21.56 33.63 7.20
CA ASP A 436 22.03 33.66 5.81
C ASP A 436 21.23 34.61 4.90
N GLY A 437 20.26 35.33 5.46
CA GLY A 437 19.41 36.29 4.76
C GLY A 437 18.23 35.67 4.00
N ARG A 438 17.98 34.37 4.12
CA ARG A 438 16.86 33.70 3.45
C ARG A 438 15.54 33.96 4.19
N PRO A 439 14.48 34.43 3.51
CA PRO A 439 13.17 34.54 4.11
C PRO A 439 12.46 33.19 4.10
N TYR A 440 11.65 32.95 5.12
CA TYR A 440 10.76 31.82 5.24
C TYR A 440 9.37 32.30 5.60
N LEU A 441 8.38 31.51 5.21
CA LEU A 441 6.98 31.70 5.55
C LEU A 441 6.43 30.37 6.07
N MET A 442 5.79 30.41 7.22
CA MET A 442 5.00 29.34 7.78
C MET A 442 3.56 29.83 7.91
N ASN A 443 2.63 29.11 7.30
CA ASN A 443 1.18 29.31 7.38
C ASN A 443 0.51 27.96 7.10
N GLU A 444 -0.60 27.67 7.78
CA GLU A 444 -1.38 26.45 7.55
C GLU A 444 -1.80 26.28 6.09
N SER A 445 -2.18 27.35 5.42
CA SER A 445 -2.55 27.31 4.00
C SER A 445 -1.38 26.97 3.06
N ALA A 446 -0.14 27.12 3.53
CA ALA A 446 1.06 26.65 2.85
C ALA A 446 1.42 25.19 3.22
N GLY A 447 0.54 24.48 3.93
CA GLY A 447 0.76 23.11 4.41
C GLY A 447 1.38 23.02 5.80
N HIS A 448 1.58 24.15 6.51
CA HIS A 448 2.22 24.17 7.82
C HIS A 448 1.23 24.21 9.00
N GLU A 449 0.94 23.08 9.64
CA GLU A 449 0.03 23.08 10.79
C GLU A 449 0.79 23.38 12.10
N PHE A 450 0.41 24.44 12.82
CA PHE A 450 0.88 24.69 14.19
C PHE A 450 -0.26 24.43 15.18
N SER A 451 -0.08 23.43 16.03
CA SER A 451 -0.95 23.22 17.17
C SER A 451 -0.82 24.40 18.14
N PRO A 452 -1.92 24.90 18.74
CA PRO A 452 -1.86 25.97 19.74
C PRO A 452 -1.07 25.60 21.00
N PHE A 453 -0.69 24.33 21.15
CA PHE A 453 0.13 23.83 22.25
C PHE A 453 1.63 23.74 21.92
N ALA A 454 2.03 24.01 20.67
CA ALA A 454 3.43 24.08 20.32
C ALA A 454 4.06 25.37 20.89
N SER A 455 5.31 25.31 21.32
CA SER A 455 6.08 26.48 21.74
C SER A 455 6.97 26.95 20.59
N LEU A 456 6.97 28.25 20.33
CA LEU A 456 7.85 28.89 19.36
C LEU A 456 8.86 29.76 20.11
N ILE A 457 10.15 29.53 19.90
CA ILE A 457 11.23 30.31 20.50
C ILE A 457 12.01 31.00 19.40
N ILE A 458 12.07 32.33 19.44
CA ILE A 458 12.83 33.11 18.46
C ILE A 458 14.06 33.72 19.12
N ASP A 459 15.23 33.29 18.66
CA ASP A 459 16.53 33.79 19.09
C ASP A 459 17.07 34.79 18.04
N PRO A 460 17.15 36.09 18.35
CA PRO A 460 17.55 37.10 17.37
C PRO A 460 19.04 37.08 17.08
N VAL A 461 19.43 37.38 15.85
CA VAL A 461 20.84 37.39 15.43
C VAL A 461 21.23 38.73 14.85
N SER A 462 21.38 39.73 15.73
CA SER A 462 21.90 41.05 15.37
C SER A 462 21.04 41.87 14.38
N ALA A 463 21.57 42.98 13.88
CA ALA A 463 20.78 44.06 13.26
C ALA A 463 20.39 43.74 11.80
N PRO A 464 19.20 44.19 11.36
CA PRO A 464 18.64 43.87 10.04
C PRO A 464 19.59 44.23 8.90
N LEU A 465 19.77 43.31 7.94
CA LEU A 465 20.53 43.55 6.72
C LEU A 465 19.83 44.65 5.90
N PRO A 466 20.56 45.65 5.35
CA PRO A 466 19.93 46.69 4.54
C PRO A 466 19.18 46.09 3.35
N ALA A 467 18.03 46.68 3.00
CA ALA A 467 17.27 46.31 1.80
C ALA A 467 18.19 46.33 0.56
N SER A 468 18.13 45.27 -0.24
CA SER A 468 18.93 45.19 -1.45
C SER A 468 18.34 46.08 -2.55
N THR A 469 19.19 46.52 -3.49
CA THR A 469 18.71 47.16 -4.72
C THR A 469 17.96 46.15 -5.59
N PRO A 470 16.99 46.58 -6.43
CA PRO A 470 16.28 45.71 -7.36
C PRO A 470 17.19 44.70 -8.05
N MET A 471 16.80 43.43 -7.98
CA MET A 471 17.59 42.30 -8.48
C MET A 471 17.08 41.87 -9.84
N VAL A 472 17.98 41.41 -10.69
CA VAL A 472 17.64 40.82 -11.99
C VAL A 472 18.41 39.52 -12.16
N ALA A 473 17.69 38.42 -12.34
CA ALA A 473 18.25 37.14 -12.74
C ALA A 473 18.07 36.98 -14.26
N ASP A 474 19.17 37.05 -15.00
CA ASP A 474 19.20 37.13 -16.46
C ASP A 474 19.99 35.93 -17.02
N GLY A 475 19.28 34.86 -17.37
CA GLY A 475 19.88 33.60 -17.83
C GLY A 475 20.71 32.83 -16.79
N VAL A 476 20.60 33.19 -15.52
CA VAL A 476 21.26 32.55 -14.38
C VAL A 476 20.26 32.34 -13.25
N ALA A 477 20.57 31.41 -12.34
CA ALA A 477 19.82 31.30 -11.10
C ALA A 477 19.86 32.63 -10.32
N ALA A 478 18.74 33.00 -9.73
CA ALA A 478 18.62 34.16 -8.87
C ALA A 478 19.62 34.02 -7.72
N PRO A 479 20.31 35.11 -7.34
CA PRO A 479 21.30 35.07 -6.27
C PRO A 479 20.65 34.93 -4.88
N VAL A 480 19.32 34.93 -4.80
CA VAL A 480 18.53 34.93 -3.58
C VAL A 480 17.49 33.81 -3.63
N ARG A 481 17.16 33.25 -2.46
CA ARG A 481 16.13 32.22 -2.28
C ARG A 481 14.78 32.78 -1.84
N GLY A 482 14.65 34.10 -1.77
CA GLY A 482 13.39 34.79 -1.53
C GLY A 482 13.58 36.32 -1.52
N LEU A 483 12.48 37.04 -1.34
CA LEU A 483 12.42 38.50 -1.30
C LEU A 483 11.90 38.99 0.05
N ARG A 484 12.60 39.97 0.60
CA ARG A 484 12.21 40.69 1.81
C ARG A 484 11.25 41.85 1.46
N PRO A 485 10.59 42.44 2.47
CA PRO A 485 9.75 43.62 2.26
C PRO A 485 10.44 44.70 1.44
N ASP A 486 9.71 45.27 0.48
CA ASP A 486 10.16 46.29 -0.47
C ASP A 486 11.27 45.86 -1.45
N GLU A 487 11.69 44.58 -1.47
CA GLU A 487 12.60 44.07 -2.48
C GLU A 487 11.88 43.74 -3.79
N SER A 488 12.62 43.77 -4.90
CA SER A 488 12.12 43.36 -6.21
C SER A 488 13.08 42.42 -6.92
N LEU A 489 12.54 41.44 -7.63
CA LEU A 489 13.30 40.52 -8.49
C LEU A 489 12.62 40.37 -9.85
N THR A 490 13.39 40.56 -10.92
CA THR A 490 12.98 40.25 -12.29
C THR A 490 13.70 39.00 -12.80
N LEU A 491 12.94 37.98 -13.21
CA LEU A 491 13.43 36.76 -13.85
C LEU A 491 13.23 36.84 -15.37
N ARG A 492 14.32 36.86 -16.15
CA ARG A 492 14.25 36.95 -17.62
C ARG A 492 15.33 36.14 -18.33
N ASN A 493 15.13 35.89 -19.61
CA ASN A 493 16.02 35.12 -20.48
C ASN A 493 16.43 33.75 -19.88
N GLY A 494 15.48 33.06 -19.23
CA GLY A 494 15.73 31.79 -18.55
C GLY A 494 16.36 31.91 -17.16
N GLY A 495 16.38 33.11 -16.56
CA GLY A 495 16.75 33.25 -15.14
C GLY A 495 15.79 32.49 -14.24
N SER A 496 16.30 31.86 -13.18
CA SER A 496 15.48 30.94 -12.36
C SER A 496 15.53 31.26 -10.87
N ALA A 497 14.40 31.29 -10.18
CA ALA A 497 14.35 31.17 -8.73
C ALA A 497 14.29 29.70 -8.32
N GLU A 498 14.89 29.35 -7.18
CA GLU A 498 14.93 27.98 -6.69
C GLU A 498 13.55 27.49 -6.18
N ARG A 499 13.49 26.22 -5.77
CA ARG A 499 12.32 25.64 -5.07
C ARG A 499 12.10 26.36 -3.73
N GLY A 500 10.84 26.48 -3.31
CA GLY A 500 10.51 27.08 -2.01
C GLY A 500 10.70 28.60 -1.96
N PHE A 501 10.68 29.27 -3.11
CA PHE A 501 10.93 30.71 -3.16
C PHE A 501 9.83 31.47 -2.40
N VAL A 502 10.23 32.29 -1.42
CA VAL A 502 9.30 33.08 -0.60
C VAL A 502 9.42 34.56 -0.94
N ALA A 503 8.31 35.24 -1.19
CA ALA A 503 8.25 36.70 -1.34
C ALA A 503 7.33 37.33 -0.28
N LEU A 504 7.85 38.27 0.50
CA LEU A 504 7.13 38.96 1.59
C LEU A 504 7.08 40.46 1.31
N ASP A 505 5.88 41.02 1.17
CA ASP A 505 5.67 42.45 0.86
C ASP A 505 6.61 42.97 -0.26
N ALA A 506 6.83 42.14 -1.28
CA ALA A 506 7.84 42.30 -2.32
C ALA A 506 7.22 42.31 -3.73
N GLU A 507 8.07 42.55 -4.75
CA GLU A 507 7.68 42.51 -6.16
C GLU A 507 8.46 41.44 -6.92
N LEU A 508 7.77 40.47 -7.52
CA LEU A 508 8.37 39.42 -8.34
C LEU A 508 7.84 39.52 -9.77
N ILE A 509 8.72 39.79 -10.74
CA ILE A 509 8.36 39.91 -12.16
C ILE A 509 9.00 38.76 -12.92
N ILE A 510 8.20 37.96 -13.63
CA ILE A 510 8.64 36.82 -14.42
C ILE A 510 8.37 37.13 -15.90
N GLU A 511 9.41 37.52 -16.63
CA GLU A 511 9.33 37.91 -18.04
C GLU A 511 9.60 36.75 -19.00
N SER A 512 10.41 35.77 -18.62
CA SER A 512 10.77 34.56 -19.40
C SER A 512 11.63 33.58 -18.58
N GLY A 513 11.60 33.74 -17.26
CA GLY A 513 12.33 32.90 -16.31
C GLY A 513 11.49 31.75 -15.77
N SER A 514 11.99 31.09 -14.74
CA SER A 514 11.23 30.07 -14.03
C SER A 514 11.33 30.24 -12.53
N VAL A 515 10.23 30.13 -11.80
CA VAL A 515 10.30 29.89 -10.35
C VAL A 515 10.19 28.39 -10.13
N GLY A 516 11.05 27.85 -9.27
CA GLY A 516 10.97 26.46 -8.86
C GLY A 516 9.63 26.12 -8.19
N PRO A 517 9.43 24.85 -7.83
CA PRO A 517 8.20 24.42 -7.19
C PRO A 517 8.02 25.15 -5.83
N ARG A 518 6.78 25.39 -5.38
CA ARG A 518 6.43 26.04 -4.10
C ARG A 518 6.80 27.53 -4.03
N LEU A 519 6.13 28.34 -4.86
CA LEU A 519 6.22 29.80 -4.72
C LEU A 519 5.24 30.25 -3.63
N HIS A 520 5.75 30.75 -2.52
CA HIS A 520 4.93 31.32 -1.46
C HIS A 520 5.04 32.84 -1.48
N THR A 521 3.90 33.52 -1.45
CA THR A 521 3.88 34.97 -1.39
C THR A 521 2.92 35.45 -0.31
N HIS A 522 3.28 36.54 0.37
CA HIS A 522 2.41 37.20 1.33
C HIS A 522 2.59 38.70 1.19
N GLY A 523 1.49 39.44 1.05
CA GLY A 523 1.52 40.89 0.76
C GLY A 523 2.27 41.30 -0.52
N SER A 524 2.75 40.34 -1.32
CA SER A 524 3.61 40.59 -2.47
C SER A 524 2.82 40.70 -3.77
N HIS A 525 3.42 41.36 -4.75
CA HIS A 525 2.90 41.48 -6.11
C HIS A 525 3.72 40.61 -7.06
N VAL A 526 3.07 39.67 -7.75
CA VAL A 526 3.68 38.81 -8.75
C VAL A 526 3.14 39.16 -10.14
N GLU A 527 4.01 39.52 -11.06
CA GLU A 527 3.67 39.69 -12.48
C GLU A 527 4.23 38.52 -13.29
N LEU A 528 3.36 37.73 -13.92
CA LEU A 528 3.73 36.64 -14.82
C LEU A 528 3.39 37.04 -16.26
N HIS A 529 4.41 37.41 -17.05
CA HIS A 529 4.25 37.78 -18.46
C HIS A 529 4.54 36.62 -19.41
N ASP A 530 5.61 35.89 -19.14
CA ASP A 530 5.99 34.64 -19.80
C ASP A 530 6.87 33.84 -18.82
N GLY A 531 7.43 32.71 -19.24
CA GLY A 531 8.16 31.82 -18.37
C GLY A 531 7.23 30.84 -17.64
N SER A 532 7.66 30.35 -16.49
CA SER A 532 6.90 29.34 -15.75
C SER A 532 7.02 29.48 -14.23
N ILE A 533 5.99 29.04 -13.53
CA ILE A 533 6.07 28.70 -12.11
C ILE A 533 5.86 27.18 -12.03
N ALA A 534 6.85 26.48 -11.51
CA ALA A 534 6.92 25.01 -11.53
C ALA A 534 5.91 24.36 -10.56
N GLU A 535 5.87 23.03 -10.59
CA GLU A 535 4.71 22.16 -10.34
C GLU A 535 3.97 22.20 -9.00
N SER A 536 4.45 22.87 -7.96
CA SER A 536 3.95 22.57 -6.62
C SER A 536 3.42 23.79 -5.86
N TRP A 537 2.47 24.48 -6.47
CA TRP A 537 1.62 25.51 -5.85
C TRP A 537 2.23 26.92 -5.82
N VAL A 538 1.44 27.89 -6.27
CA VAL A 538 1.62 29.31 -5.95
C VAL A 538 0.67 29.62 -4.82
N ALA A 539 1.18 29.76 -3.60
CA ALA A 539 0.38 30.17 -2.44
C ALA A 539 0.38 31.69 -2.33
N LEU A 540 -0.75 32.33 -2.63
CA LEU A 540 -0.92 33.76 -2.43
C LEU A 540 -1.61 34.01 -1.09
N GLY A 541 -0.85 34.27 -0.04
CA GLY A 541 -1.38 34.65 1.27
C GLY A 541 -2.09 36.01 1.25
N ALA A 542 -2.71 36.36 2.38
CA ALA A 542 -3.47 37.60 2.55
C ALA A 542 -2.70 38.84 2.04
N GLY A 543 -3.37 39.68 1.25
CA GLY A 543 -2.78 40.87 0.63
C GLY A 543 -1.87 40.61 -0.57
N GLY A 544 -1.52 39.36 -0.86
CA GLY A 544 -0.79 38.98 -2.05
C GLY A 544 -1.63 39.15 -3.32
N SER A 545 -0.96 39.44 -4.44
CA SER A 545 -1.61 39.51 -5.75
C SER A 545 -0.75 38.88 -6.84
N ILE A 546 -1.38 38.15 -7.76
CA ILE A 546 -0.77 37.72 -9.01
C ILE A 546 -1.50 38.33 -10.20
N VAL A 547 -0.74 38.84 -11.17
CA VAL A 547 -1.24 39.29 -12.47
C VAL A 547 -0.57 38.43 -13.54
N ALA A 548 -1.33 37.51 -14.13
CA ALA A 548 -0.87 36.67 -15.22
C ALA A 548 -1.37 37.24 -16.57
N THR A 549 -0.42 37.65 -17.40
CA THR A 549 -0.67 38.15 -18.77
C THR A 549 -0.17 37.18 -19.84
N GLY A 550 0.52 36.11 -19.42
CA GLY A 550 1.08 35.03 -20.22
C GLY A 550 1.76 34.00 -19.32
N GLY A 551 2.70 33.22 -19.87
CA GLY A 551 3.47 32.22 -19.11
C GLY A 551 2.69 30.95 -18.77
N VAL A 552 3.27 30.12 -17.88
CA VAL A 552 2.67 28.87 -17.40
C VAL A 552 2.66 28.86 -15.87
N ALA A 553 1.49 28.81 -15.27
CA ALA A 553 1.34 28.50 -13.85
C ALA A 553 0.80 27.08 -13.74
N ARG A 554 1.63 26.12 -13.34
CA ARG A 554 1.19 24.72 -13.33
C ARG A 554 0.06 24.49 -12.32
N SER A 555 0.17 25.08 -11.13
CA SER A 555 -0.90 25.12 -10.11
C SER A 555 -1.00 26.52 -9.52
N LEU A 556 -2.21 26.95 -9.16
CA LEU A 556 -2.46 28.23 -8.50
C LEU A 556 -3.37 28.03 -7.29
N HIS A 557 -2.87 28.35 -6.10
CA HIS A 557 -3.60 28.26 -4.84
C HIS A 557 -3.66 29.63 -4.15
N VAL A 558 -4.80 30.30 -4.21
CA VAL A 558 -4.94 31.66 -3.67
C VAL A 558 -5.63 31.62 -2.31
N VAL A 559 -4.99 32.21 -1.30
CA VAL A 559 -5.40 32.17 0.11
C VAL A 559 -5.56 33.59 0.64
N GLY A 560 -6.78 34.15 0.57
CA GLY A 560 -7.04 35.53 1.00
C GLY A 560 -6.37 36.62 0.14
N GLY A 561 -5.70 36.23 -0.95
CA GLY A 561 -5.10 37.10 -1.95
C GLY A 561 -6.01 37.40 -3.15
N SER A 562 -5.43 37.95 -4.21
CA SER A 562 -6.13 38.19 -5.48
C SER A 562 -5.33 37.67 -6.68
N ALA A 563 -6.01 37.08 -7.65
CA ALA A 563 -5.42 36.69 -8.92
C ALA A 563 -6.17 37.36 -10.08
N ALA A 564 -5.44 37.94 -11.02
CA ALA A 564 -6.00 38.46 -12.26
C ALA A 564 -5.30 37.78 -13.44
N ILE A 565 -6.05 36.99 -14.20
CA ILE A 565 -5.52 36.17 -15.29
C ILE A 565 -6.12 36.63 -16.60
N SER A 566 -5.25 37.03 -17.52
CA SER A 566 -5.60 37.58 -18.84
C SER A 566 -4.84 36.90 -19.98
N GLY A 567 -3.93 35.99 -19.66
CA GLY A 567 -3.23 35.17 -20.64
C GLY A 567 -2.41 34.06 -20.00
N GLY A 568 -1.80 33.25 -20.84
CA GLY A 568 -0.96 32.11 -20.44
C GLY A 568 -1.72 30.81 -20.30
N VAL A 569 -1.10 29.82 -19.65
CA VAL A 569 -1.68 28.50 -19.38
C VAL A 569 -1.68 28.28 -17.86
N ILE A 570 -2.86 27.98 -17.32
CA ILE A 570 -2.99 27.34 -16.00
C ILE A 570 -3.01 25.84 -16.31
N ALA A 571 -2.01 25.08 -15.86
CA ALA A 571 -1.82 23.75 -16.42
C ALA A 571 -2.98 22.80 -16.04
N PRO A 572 -3.44 21.97 -16.99
CA PRO A 572 -4.58 21.08 -16.80
C PRO A 572 -4.51 20.10 -15.62
N ALA A 573 -3.31 19.60 -15.35
CA ALA A 573 -3.10 18.52 -14.40
C ALA A 573 -2.99 18.98 -12.94
N ALA A 574 -3.16 20.28 -12.67
CA ALA A 574 -3.01 20.80 -11.32
C ALA A 574 -4.15 21.75 -10.92
N PRO A 575 -4.51 21.76 -9.63
CA PRO A 575 -5.68 22.48 -9.16
C PRO A 575 -5.47 23.99 -9.24
N LEU A 576 -6.52 24.68 -9.70
CA LEU A 576 -6.83 26.07 -9.46
C LEU A 576 -7.72 26.15 -8.21
N ALA A 577 -7.12 26.45 -7.07
CA ALA A 577 -7.81 26.50 -5.78
C ALA A 577 -7.88 27.94 -5.25
N LEU A 578 -9.05 28.35 -4.79
CA LEU A 578 -9.33 29.60 -4.09
C LEU A 578 -9.88 29.26 -2.71
N GLU A 579 -9.23 29.74 -1.65
CA GLU A 579 -9.75 29.63 -0.28
C GLU A 579 -10.66 30.81 0.11
N GLU A 580 -11.16 30.79 1.35
CA GLU A 580 -12.00 31.86 1.87
C GLU A 580 -11.29 33.23 1.79
N GLY A 581 -12.00 34.22 1.25
CA GLY A 581 -11.48 35.58 1.08
C GLY A 581 -10.59 35.78 -0.16
N ALA A 582 -10.20 34.71 -0.85
CA ALA A 582 -9.48 34.82 -2.11
C ALA A 582 -10.38 35.33 -3.24
N THR A 583 -9.79 36.06 -4.19
CA THR A 583 -10.50 36.52 -5.38
C THR A 583 -9.75 36.17 -6.66
N LEU A 584 -10.50 35.85 -7.71
CA LEU A 584 -10.00 35.57 -9.05
C LEU A 584 -10.77 36.43 -10.08
N GLU A 585 -10.04 37.11 -10.95
CA GLU A 585 -10.59 37.78 -12.12
C GLU A 585 -10.04 37.11 -13.39
N LEU A 586 -10.93 36.53 -14.19
CA LEU A 586 -10.60 35.98 -15.51
C LEU A 586 -10.98 37.00 -16.58
N ARG A 587 -10.00 37.51 -17.32
CA ARG A 587 -10.17 38.49 -18.40
C ARG A 587 -10.10 37.79 -19.75
N GLY A 588 -11.24 37.69 -20.43
CA GLY A 588 -11.37 36.86 -21.62
C GLY A 588 -12.70 37.02 -22.37
N ALA A 589 -12.97 36.12 -23.29
CA ALA A 589 -14.24 35.98 -24.01
C ALA A 589 -14.63 34.51 -24.10
N GLU A 590 -15.76 34.24 -24.75
CA GLU A 590 -16.20 32.88 -25.08
C GLU A 590 -16.35 31.97 -23.84
N PHE A 591 -16.66 32.57 -22.68
CA PHE A 591 -16.85 31.84 -21.44
C PHE A 591 -18.07 30.92 -21.54
N LYS A 592 -17.90 29.66 -21.17
CA LYS A 592 -18.96 28.65 -21.18
C LYS A 592 -18.98 27.89 -19.86
N LEU A 593 -20.18 27.58 -19.39
CA LEU A 593 -20.44 26.69 -18.26
C LEU A 593 -21.16 25.45 -18.81
N ASP A 594 -20.53 24.28 -18.71
CA ASP A 594 -20.99 23.02 -19.31
C ASP A 594 -21.33 23.19 -20.81
N GLY A 595 -20.47 23.91 -21.53
CA GLY A 595 -20.65 24.20 -22.96
C GLY A 595 -21.69 25.29 -23.30
N VAL A 596 -22.38 25.85 -22.30
CA VAL A 596 -23.36 26.95 -22.49
C VAL A 596 -22.70 28.31 -22.27
N ASP A 597 -22.82 29.22 -23.24
CA ASP A 597 -22.26 30.57 -23.14
C ASP A 597 -22.77 31.33 -21.90
N ILE A 598 -21.84 31.93 -21.14
CA ILE A 598 -22.12 32.78 -19.98
C ILE A 598 -21.41 34.13 -20.10
N SER A 599 -21.93 35.14 -19.39
CA SER A 599 -21.28 36.46 -19.27
C SER A 599 -20.82 36.77 -17.85
N ALA A 600 -21.25 35.98 -16.88
CA ALA A 600 -20.87 36.00 -15.47
C ALA A 600 -21.12 34.62 -14.87
N LEU A 601 -20.41 34.28 -13.80
CA LEU A 601 -20.70 33.07 -13.03
C LEU A 601 -22.03 33.21 -12.26
N PRO A 602 -22.72 32.09 -11.99
CA PRO A 602 -23.86 32.09 -11.07
C PRO A 602 -23.48 32.64 -9.69
N GLU A 603 -24.46 33.19 -8.94
CA GLU A 603 -24.21 33.75 -7.59
C GLU A 603 -23.57 32.73 -6.63
N GLY A 604 -23.71 31.42 -6.90
CA GLY A 604 -23.11 30.33 -6.14
C GLY A 604 -21.66 29.97 -6.51
N GLY A 605 -21.03 30.68 -7.46
CA GLY A 605 -19.69 30.31 -7.97
C GLY A 605 -19.75 29.15 -8.96
N LEU A 606 -18.64 28.42 -9.09
CA LEU A 606 -18.62 27.19 -9.87
C LEU A 606 -19.09 26.04 -8.97
N GLU A 607 -20.27 25.50 -9.25
CA GLU A 607 -20.79 24.37 -8.49
C GLU A 607 -19.95 23.11 -8.75
N GLN A 608 -19.89 22.20 -7.78
CA GLN A 608 -19.19 20.92 -7.94
C GLN A 608 -19.68 20.15 -9.18
N GLY A 609 -18.74 19.59 -9.96
CA GLY A 609 -19.01 18.86 -11.21
C GLY A 609 -19.34 19.75 -12.41
N LYS A 610 -19.14 21.06 -12.31
CA LYS A 610 -19.31 22.00 -13.43
C LYS A 610 -17.98 22.30 -14.11
N LEU A 611 -18.05 22.45 -15.44
CA LEU A 611 -16.91 22.76 -16.28
C LEU A 611 -17.00 24.20 -16.79
N LEU A 612 -16.11 25.07 -16.32
CA LEU A 612 -15.93 26.42 -16.85
C LEU A 612 -14.83 26.40 -17.91
N THR A 613 -15.12 26.91 -19.10
CA THR A 613 -14.12 27.12 -20.15
C THR A 613 -14.20 28.54 -20.69
N GLY A 614 -13.16 28.98 -21.38
CA GLY A 614 -13.16 30.24 -22.12
C GLY A 614 -11.85 30.51 -22.83
N VAL A 615 -11.73 31.71 -23.40
CA VAL A 615 -10.52 32.18 -24.07
C VAL A 615 -10.04 33.45 -23.38
N LEU A 616 -8.82 33.48 -22.88
CA LEU A 616 -8.21 34.62 -22.22
C LEU A 616 -7.86 35.74 -23.21
N GLN A 617 -7.58 36.94 -22.70
CA GLN A 617 -7.33 38.13 -23.51
C GLN A 617 -6.18 37.99 -24.51
N ASP A 618 -5.14 37.20 -24.22
CA ASP A 618 -4.03 36.91 -25.14
C ASP A 618 -4.39 35.87 -26.22
N GLY A 619 -5.56 35.23 -26.11
CA GLY A 619 -6.06 34.22 -27.02
C GLY A 619 -5.84 32.77 -26.56
N SER A 620 -5.21 32.53 -25.42
CA SER A 620 -5.06 31.18 -24.86
C SER A 620 -6.40 30.66 -24.31
N PRO A 621 -6.75 29.38 -24.53
CA PRO A 621 -7.87 28.78 -23.85
C PRO A 621 -7.52 28.49 -22.39
N PHE A 622 -8.54 28.33 -21.55
CA PHE A 622 -8.40 27.78 -20.21
C PHE A 622 -9.58 26.85 -19.91
N VAL A 623 -9.35 25.95 -18.96
CA VAL A 623 -10.36 25.06 -18.37
C VAL A 623 -10.28 25.24 -16.86
N ALA A 624 -11.43 25.26 -16.22
CA ALA A 624 -11.54 25.11 -14.78
C ALA A 624 -12.65 24.10 -14.48
N ASN A 625 -12.28 22.95 -13.94
CA ASN A 625 -13.15 21.84 -13.61
C ASN A 625 -13.36 21.76 -12.09
N ALA A 626 -14.57 22.12 -11.63
CA ALA A 626 -14.88 22.01 -10.21
C ALA A 626 -14.96 20.56 -9.69
N GLY A 627 -14.83 19.57 -10.60
CA GLY A 627 -14.71 18.14 -10.36
C GLY A 627 -15.83 17.52 -9.54
N ASP A 628 -16.00 16.21 -9.59
CA ASP A 628 -16.79 15.50 -8.59
C ASP A 628 -15.89 14.90 -7.51
N ALA A 629 -16.46 14.15 -6.57
CA ALA A 629 -15.69 13.53 -5.49
C ALA A 629 -14.72 12.43 -5.98
N VAL A 630 -14.66 12.15 -7.28
CA VAL A 630 -13.93 11.00 -7.84
C VAL A 630 -12.78 11.43 -8.74
N GLU A 631 -12.84 12.63 -9.32
CA GLU A 631 -11.71 13.22 -10.04
C GLU A 631 -10.54 13.59 -9.11
N ARG A 632 -9.32 13.27 -9.55
CA ARG A 632 -8.05 13.52 -8.81
C ARG A 632 -7.66 14.99 -8.77
N VAL A 633 -7.95 15.73 -9.83
CA VAL A 633 -7.69 17.16 -9.94
C VAL A 633 -9.01 17.88 -9.78
N ARG A 634 -9.10 18.78 -8.80
CA ARG A 634 -10.30 19.58 -8.56
C ARG A 634 -9.94 21.04 -8.43
N ASP A 635 -10.58 21.85 -9.26
CA ASP A 635 -10.57 23.28 -9.06
C ASP A 635 -11.57 23.66 -7.98
N VAL A 636 -11.16 24.56 -7.10
CA VAL A 636 -12.00 25.03 -6.00
C VAL A 636 -12.24 26.50 -6.24
N LEU A 637 -13.42 26.84 -6.75
CA LEU A 637 -13.83 28.23 -7.01
C LEU A 637 -15.06 28.60 -6.17
N PRO A 638 -14.90 29.03 -4.90
CA PRO A 638 -16.01 29.35 -4.01
C PRO A 638 -16.96 30.41 -4.57
N ALA A 639 -18.21 30.39 -4.10
CA ALA A 639 -19.21 31.40 -4.45
C ALA A 639 -18.70 32.83 -4.29
N GLY A 640 -18.81 33.63 -5.36
CA GLY A 640 -18.42 35.05 -5.35
C GLY A 640 -16.90 35.32 -5.32
N SER A 641 -16.05 34.29 -5.27
CA SER A 641 -14.59 34.46 -5.35
C SER A 641 -14.13 34.82 -6.77
N THR A 642 -14.83 34.31 -7.80
CA THR A 642 -14.42 34.45 -9.20
C THR A 642 -15.31 35.43 -9.96
N THR A 643 -14.68 36.33 -10.72
CA THR A 643 -15.33 37.30 -11.60
C THR A 643 -14.87 37.13 -13.05
N LEU A 644 -15.79 37.26 -13.99
CA LEU A 644 -15.49 37.20 -15.43
C LEU A 644 -15.52 38.62 -16.00
N ALA A 645 -14.40 39.03 -16.60
CA ALA A 645 -14.25 40.32 -17.24
C ALA A 645 -14.16 40.14 -18.76
N LEU A 646 -15.28 40.41 -19.44
CA LEU A 646 -15.38 40.26 -20.89
C LEU A 646 -14.47 41.26 -21.63
N THR A 647 -13.62 40.75 -22.53
CA THR A 647 -12.71 41.51 -23.39
C THR A 647 -12.75 40.97 -24.82
N THR A 648 -12.06 41.64 -25.75
CA THR A 648 -11.88 41.12 -27.10
C THR A 648 -10.67 40.19 -27.13
N VAL A 649 -10.86 38.97 -27.61
CA VAL A 649 -9.75 38.02 -27.82
C VAL A 649 -9.24 38.10 -29.26
N PRO A 650 -7.94 37.85 -29.51
CA PRO A 650 -7.39 37.73 -30.86
C PRO A 650 -8.12 36.65 -31.67
N PRO A 651 -8.11 36.71 -33.02
CA PRO A 651 -8.62 35.61 -33.85
C PRO A 651 -7.73 34.37 -33.71
N ALA A 652 -8.33 33.18 -33.81
CA ALA A 652 -7.60 31.91 -33.74
C ALA A 652 -6.76 31.70 -35.01
N THR A 653 -5.51 32.12 -34.98
CA THR A 653 -4.59 32.08 -36.12
C THR A 653 -3.23 31.53 -35.71
N PRO A 654 -2.58 30.69 -36.53
CA PRO A 654 -3.06 30.17 -37.82
C PRO A 654 -4.23 29.17 -37.65
N ALA A 655 -5.01 28.99 -38.71
CA ALA A 655 -6.17 28.08 -38.70
C ALA A 655 -5.80 26.61 -38.90
N SER A 656 -4.59 26.33 -39.41
CA SER A 656 -4.04 24.99 -39.56
C SER A 656 -2.58 25.04 -39.15
N ILE A 657 -2.17 24.08 -38.32
CA ILE A 657 -0.83 23.93 -37.76
C ILE A 657 -0.37 22.51 -38.07
N THR A 658 0.89 22.33 -38.46
CA THR A 658 1.47 20.99 -38.70
C THR A 658 2.78 20.87 -37.96
N VAL A 659 2.86 19.98 -36.95
CA VAL A 659 4.06 19.71 -36.16
C VAL A 659 4.74 18.45 -36.73
N PRO A 660 6.08 18.43 -36.94
CA PRO A 660 7.09 19.40 -36.46
C PRO A 660 7.43 20.54 -37.44
N THR A 661 6.69 20.72 -38.54
CA THR A 661 7.04 21.72 -39.56
C THR A 661 6.82 23.17 -39.11
N ASP A 662 5.76 23.39 -38.34
CA ASP A 662 5.41 24.67 -37.72
C ASP A 662 5.86 24.67 -36.25
N PRO A 663 6.02 25.85 -35.62
CA PRO A 663 6.27 25.93 -34.19
C PRO A 663 5.18 25.20 -33.39
N THR A 664 5.59 24.29 -32.50
CA THR A 664 4.67 23.53 -31.63
C THR A 664 3.83 24.49 -30.79
N PRO A 665 2.49 24.48 -30.93
CA PRO A 665 1.62 25.29 -30.09
C PRO A 665 1.56 24.68 -28.67
N ARG A 666 1.34 25.52 -27.66
CA ARG A 666 1.04 25.04 -26.29
C ARG A 666 -0.44 24.73 -26.07
N TRP A 667 -1.28 25.21 -26.97
CA TRP A 667 -2.72 25.07 -26.88
C TRP A 667 -3.39 25.17 -28.24
N LEU A 668 -4.64 24.70 -28.33
CA LEU A 668 -5.51 24.80 -29.50
C LEU A 668 -6.90 25.29 -29.08
N ARG A 669 -7.58 26.02 -29.96
CA ARG A 669 -8.99 26.35 -29.73
C ARG A 669 -9.84 26.26 -30.99
N ALA A 670 -11.16 26.38 -30.80
CA ALA A 670 -12.14 26.38 -31.87
C ALA A 670 -11.75 27.28 -33.06
N GLY A 671 -11.84 26.72 -34.28
CA GLY A 671 -11.44 27.38 -35.52
C GLY A 671 -10.01 27.05 -35.97
N GLN A 672 -9.27 26.25 -35.21
CA GLN A 672 -7.95 25.74 -35.58
C GLN A 672 -7.97 24.22 -35.77
N SER A 673 -7.09 23.73 -36.64
CA SER A 673 -6.72 22.32 -36.76
C SER A 673 -5.22 22.12 -36.56
N LEU A 674 -4.85 20.97 -35.99
CA LEU A 674 -3.47 20.60 -35.68
C LEU A 674 -3.19 19.19 -36.19
N ALA A 675 -2.20 19.05 -37.07
CA ALA A 675 -1.66 17.75 -37.45
C ALA A 675 -0.34 17.51 -36.71
N VAL A 676 -0.23 16.42 -35.95
CA VAL A 676 1.01 15.99 -35.27
C VAL A 676 1.55 14.79 -36.03
N LEU A 677 2.50 15.06 -36.93
CA LEU A 677 3.10 14.04 -37.79
C LEU A 677 4.24 13.31 -37.08
N GLU A 678 4.74 12.24 -37.69
CA GLU A 678 5.95 11.52 -37.26
C GLU A 678 7.12 12.48 -36.95
N GLY A 679 7.70 12.32 -35.75
CA GLY A 679 8.76 13.19 -35.21
C GLY A 679 8.28 14.54 -34.66
N GLY A 680 6.97 14.79 -34.72
CA GLY A 680 6.30 15.88 -34.03
C GLY A 680 5.93 15.48 -32.60
N ALA A 681 6.10 16.42 -31.66
CA ALA A 681 5.71 16.24 -30.28
C ALA A 681 5.02 17.50 -29.76
N LEU A 682 3.92 17.32 -29.02
CA LEU A 682 3.30 18.36 -28.21
C LEU A 682 3.87 18.28 -26.78
N ALA A 683 4.04 19.43 -26.14
CA ALA A 683 4.60 19.49 -24.79
C ALA A 683 3.59 19.03 -23.72
N ASP A 684 4.10 18.66 -22.54
CA ASP A 684 3.27 18.36 -21.38
C ASP A 684 2.34 19.54 -21.03
N GLY A 685 1.14 19.22 -20.56
CA GLY A 685 0.10 20.19 -20.24
C GLY A 685 -0.53 20.84 -21.48
N PHE A 686 -0.43 20.19 -22.65
CA PHE A 686 -1.07 20.69 -23.87
C PHE A 686 -2.59 20.79 -23.69
N LEU A 687 -3.14 21.98 -23.95
CA LEU A 687 -4.57 22.24 -23.73
C LEU A 687 -5.30 22.51 -25.05
N ALA A 688 -6.40 21.81 -25.31
CA ALA A 688 -7.27 22.11 -26.44
C ALA A 688 -8.74 22.25 -26.05
N VAL A 689 -9.31 23.44 -26.32
CA VAL A 689 -10.72 23.75 -26.10
C VAL A 689 -11.40 23.98 -27.45
N GLY A 690 -11.93 22.88 -27.99
CA GLY A 690 -12.42 22.77 -29.36
C GLY A 690 -11.29 22.60 -30.37
N GLY A 691 -11.65 22.69 -31.66
CA GLY A 691 -10.71 22.42 -32.75
C GLY A 691 -10.62 20.94 -33.08
N GLU A 692 -9.69 20.62 -33.98
CA GLU A 692 -9.47 19.28 -34.52
C GLU A 692 -7.99 18.94 -34.44
N ILE A 693 -7.65 17.78 -33.89
CA ILE A 693 -6.29 17.29 -33.77
C ILE A 693 -6.22 15.95 -34.49
N ASP A 694 -5.23 15.81 -35.37
CA ASP A 694 -4.94 14.61 -36.14
C ASP A 694 -3.50 14.18 -35.83
N VAL A 695 -3.33 13.02 -35.17
CA VAL A 695 -2.03 12.48 -34.77
C VAL A 695 -1.69 11.31 -35.69
N VAL A 696 -0.63 11.48 -36.47
CA VAL A 696 -0.15 10.53 -37.48
C VAL A 696 1.32 10.22 -37.21
N GLY A 697 1.57 9.43 -36.16
CA GLY A 697 2.89 8.99 -35.70
C GLY A 697 3.60 9.96 -34.75
N GLY A 698 2.91 11.01 -34.29
CA GLY A 698 3.43 12.00 -33.34
C GLY A 698 3.23 11.60 -31.87
N GLU A 699 3.76 12.43 -30.96
CA GLU A 699 3.58 12.27 -29.51
C GLU A 699 2.82 13.46 -28.90
N ILE A 700 1.92 13.20 -27.97
CA ILE A 700 1.35 14.22 -27.08
C ILE A 700 1.89 13.96 -25.67
N GLY A 701 2.53 14.95 -25.07
CA GLY A 701 3.12 14.83 -23.73
C GLY A 701 2.09 14.64 -22.60
N ASP A 702 2.59 14.52 -21.38
CA ASP A 702 1.79 14.19 -20.20
C ASP A 702 0.84 15.33 -19.81
N GLY A 703 -0.27 15.04 -19.14
CA GLY A 703 -1.17 16.06 -18.62
C GLY A 703 -1.95 16.83 -19.68
N ALA A 704 -2.09 16.28 -20.90
CA ALA A 704 -2.84 16.94 -21.96
C ALA A 704 -4.35 16.93 -21.67
N GLU A 705 -5.05 18.00 -22.03
CA GLU A 705 -6.46 18.19 -21.71
C GLU A 705 -7.29 18.63 -22.91
N PHE A 706 -8.43 17.98 -23.10
CA PHE A 706 -9.30 18.14 -24.26
C PHE A 706 -10.74 18.45 -23.84
N VAL A 707 -11.30 19.58 -24.29
CA VAL A 707 -12.71 19.94 -24.06
C VAL A 707 -13.38 20.28 -25.37
N GLY A 708 -14.45 19.58 -25.75
CA GLY A 708 -15.14 19.85 -27.02
C GLY A 708 -14.28 19.63 -28.28
N THR A 709 -13.11 19.00 -28.13
CA THR A 709 -12.10 18.80 -29.18
C THR A 709 -12.34 17.46 -29.87
N THR A 710 -12.16 17.41 -31.18
CA THR A 710 -12.09 16.14 -31.93
C THR A 710 -10.63 15.73 -32.05
N LEU A 711 -10.26 14.62 -31.42
CA LEU A 711 -8.92 14.04 -31.43
C LEU A 711 -8.96 12.73 -32.22
N ILE A 712 -8.26 12.70 -33.35
CA ILE A 712 -8.10 11.53 -34.21
C ILE A 712 -6.65 11.08 -34.12
N ILE A 713 -6.42 9.80 -33.85
CA ILE A 713 -5.10 9.23 -33.63
C ILE A 713 -4.98 7.99 -34.51
N GLU A 714 -4.25 8.11 -35.61
CA GLU A 714 -4.00 6.99 -36.51
C GLU A 714 -2.80 6.15 -36.06
N ASP A 715 -1.79 6.80 -35.47
CA ASP A 715 -0.57 6.21 -34.94
C ASP A 715 0.09 7.23 -33.98
N GLY A 716 0.93 6.79 -33.04
CA GLY A 716 1.61 7.65 -32.07
C GLY A 716 1.39 7.25 -30.62
N GLY A 717 1.74 8.17 -29.71
CA GLY A 717 1.61 7.96 -28.26
C GLY A 717 0.97 9.16 -27.56
N LEU A 718 0.15 8.86 -26.55
CA LEU A 718 -0.34 9.86 -25.58
C LEU A 718 0.34 9.59 -24.24
N GLY A 719 0.85 10.65 -23.63
CA GLY A 719 1.47 10.62 -22.31
C GLY A 719 0.50 10.21 -21.19
N ASP A 720 1.03 10.22 -19.97
CA ASP A 720 0.28 10.01 -18.75
C ASP A 720 -0.69 11.17 -18.47
N ASP A 721 -1.64 10.96 -17.55
CA ASP A 721 -2.55 12.00 -17.04
C ASP A 721 -3.34 12.70 -18.16
N LEU A 722 -3.87 11.91 -19.11
CA LEU A 722 -4.69 12.45 -20.18
C LEU A 722 -6.11 12.79 -19.69
N PHE A 723 -6.55 14.03 -19.87
CA PHE A 723 -7.87 14.52 -19.47
C PHE A 723 -8.78 14.79 -20.68
N VAL A 724 -9.95 14.17 -20.71
CA VAL A 724 -10.92 14.29 -21.83
C VAL A 724 -12.29 14.65 -21.27
N HIS A 725 -12.75 15.88 -21.48
CA HIS A 725 -13.97 16.41 -20.88
C HIS A 725 -15.14 16.57 -21.86
N ALA A 726 -16.24 17.09 -21.32
CA ALA A 726 -17.53 17.26 -21.97
C ALA A 726 -17.44 17.70 -23.44
N GLY A 727 -18.06 16.92 -24.31
CA GLY A 727 -18.17 17.18 -25.74
C GLY A 727 -16.92 16.85 -26.57
N ALA A 728 -15.81 16.43 -25.94
CA ALA A 728 -14.67 15.91 -26.68
C ALA A 728 -14.99 14.53 -27.30
N VAL A 729 -14.38 14.26 -28.46
CA VAL A 729 -14.48 12.99 -29.17
C VAL A 729 -13.07 12.50 -29.45
N VAL A 730 -12.74 11.32 -28.95
CA VAL A 730 -11.46 10.65 -29.20
C VAL A 730 -11.70 9.46 -30.13
N GLU A 731 -11.03 9.41 -31.27
CA GLU A 731 -10.98 8.26 -32.16
C GLU A 731 -9.51 7.83 -32.28
N ALA A 732 -9.18 6.63 -31.84
CA ALA A 732 -7.79 6.17 -31.76
C ALA A 732 -7.61 4.74 -32.28
N ASP A 733 -6.59 4.54 -33.10
CA ASP A 733 -6.18 3.28 -33.70
C ASP A 733 -4.75 2.92 -33.26
N THR A 734 -4.53 1.71 -32.75
CA THR A 734 -3.20 1.10 -32.53
C THR A 734 -2.22 1.86 -31.61
N THR A 735 -2.72 2.77 -30.77
CA THR A 735 -1.88 3.63 -29.91
C THR A 735 -1.88 3.19 -28.46
N ALA A 736 -0.79 3.50 -27.75
CA ALA A 736 -0.77 3.44 -26.29
C ALA A 736 -1.21 4.80 -25.71
N ILE A 737 -2.13 4.75 -24.75
CA ILE A 737 -2.44 5.88 -23.86
C ILE A 737 -1.77 5.58 -22.53
N GLY A 738 -1.03 6.55 -21.98
CA GLY A 738 -0.33 6.41 -20.71
C GLY A 738 -1.24 6.09 -19.51
N ASP A 739 -0.64 6.08 -18.33
CA ASP A 739 -1.38 5.86 -17.09
C ASP A 739 -2.32 7.05 -16.79
N ARG A 740 -3.34 6.81 -15.98
CA ARG A 740 -4.25 7.85 -15.43
C ARG A 740 -5.09 8.58 -16.50
N PHE A 741 -5.50 7.87 -17.56
CA PHE A 741 -6.51 8.36 -18.51
C PHE A 741 -7.82 8.72 -17.80
N THR A 742 -8.17 10.01 -17.77
CA THR A 742 -9.38 10.54 -17.13
C THR A 742 -10.33 11.07 -18.19
N MET A 743 -11.55 10.51 -18.26
CA MET A 743 -12.59 10.92 -19.18
C MET A 743 -13.87 11.29 -18.43
N SER A 744 -14.47 12.44 -18.75
CA SER A 744 -15.69 12.96 -18.10
C SER A 744 -16.65 13.57 -19.11
N ASP A 745 -17.83 12.96 -19.26
CA ASP A 745 -18.91 13.37 -20.18
C ASP A 745 -18.46 13.48 -21.66
N ALA A 746 -17.47 12.66 -22.04
CA ALA A 746 -16.91 12.60 -23.39
C ALA A 746 -17.20 11.26 -24.10
N THR A 747 -16.80 11.15 -25.36
CA THR A 747 -16.91 9.91 -26.16
C THR A 747 -15.55 9.46 -26.67
N ALA A 748 -15.22 8.18 -26.48
CA ALA A 748 -14.01 7.56 -27.02
C ALA A 748 -14.35 6.32 -27.86
N ARG A 749 -13.76 6.22 -29.05
CA ARG A 749 -13.80 5.05 -29.94
C ARG A 749 -12.39 4.56 -30.13
N LEU A 750 -12.10 3.40 -29.54
CA LEU A 750 -10.76 2.88 -29.39
C LEU A 750 -10.66 1.56 -30.15
N ASN A 751 -9.66 1.43 -31.01
CA ASN A 751 -9.44 0.23 -31.81
C ASN A 751 -7.99 -0.22 -31.69
N ASP A 752 -7.79 -1.33 -30.97
CA ASP A 752 -6.46 -1.87 -30.65
C ASP A 752 -5.60 -0.89 -29.83
N VAL A 753 -6.23 -0.21 -28.86
CA VAL A 753 -5.60 0.79 -27.99
C VAL A 753 -5.35 0.20 -26.62
N ASP A 754 -4.14 0.38 -26.09
CA ASP A 754 -3.78 0.02 -24.72
C ASP A 754 -3.79 1.28 -23.84
N ILE A 755 -4.77 1.38 -22.94
CA ILE A 755 -4.81 2.40 -21.88
C ILE A 755 -4.03 1.87 -20.67
N GLY A 756 -3.15 2.70 -20.10
CA GLY A 756 -2.39 2.41 -18.89
C GLY A 756 -3.22 2.14 -17.63
N ALA A 757 -2.54 2.06 -16.49
CA ALA A 757 -3.16 1.82 -15.20
C ALA A 757 -3.96 3.04 -14.69
N ASP A 758 -4.83 2.83 -13.70
CA ASP A 758 -5.58 3.89 -13.00
C ASP A 758 -6.48 4.75 -13.91
N ALA A 759 -7.01 4.20 -15.01
CA ALA A 759 -7.97 4.91 -15.85
C ALA A 759 -9.24 5.30 -15.07
N HIS A 760 -9.75 6.50 -15.26
CA HIS A 760 -10.99 7.01 -14.67
C HIS A 760 -11.97 7.38 -15.78
N ILE A 761 -13.08 6.66 -15.91
CA ILE A 761 -13.98 6.73 -17.06
C ILE A 761 -15.39 7.11 -16.61
N ARG A 762 -15.85 8.27 -17.08
CA ARG A 762 -17.23 8.77 -17.01
C ARG A 762 -17.64 9.29 -18.38
N GLY A 763 -18.58 8.62 -19.05
CA GLY A 763 -18.96 8.92 -20.44
C GLY A 763 -19.09 7.65 -21.29
N SER A 764 -18.92 7.75 -22.61
CA SER A 764 -19.10 6.63 -23.53
C SER A 764 -17.77 6.15 -24.11
N VAL A 765 -17.39 4.91 -23.84
CA VAL A 765 -16.22 4.26 -24.44
C VAL A 765 -16.67 3.05 -25.24
N THR A 766 -16.29 2.96 -26.51
CA THR A 766 -16.41 1.74 -27.32
C THR A 766 -15.00 1.29 -27.70
N MET A 767 -14.60 0.11 -27.23
CA MET A 767 -13.28 -0.48 -27.48
C MET A 767 -13.43 -1.75 -28.34
N THR A 768 -12.91 -1.72 -29.56
CA THR A 768 -12.98 -2.87 -30.48
C THR A 768 -11.98 -3.96 -30.11
N ALA A 769 -10.75 -3.57 -29.81
CA ALA A 769 -9.62 -4.39 -29.38
C ALA A 769 -8.70 -3.53 -28.48
N GLY A 770 -7.69 -4.14 -27.86
CA GLY A 770 -6.74 -3.48 -26.96
C GLY A 770 -6.99 -3.78 -25.49
N SER A 771 -6.53 -2.93 -24.58
CA SER A 771 -6.70 -3.14 -23.15
C SER A 771 -6.94 -1.85 -22.35
N ILE A 772 -7.67 -1.96 -21.25
CA ILE A 772 -7.69 -0.96 -20.19
C ILE A 772 -6.87 -1.54 -19.04
N GLY A 773 -5.85 -0.83 -18.59
CA GLY A 773 -4.92 -1.28 -17.56
C GLY A 773 -5.56 -1.55 -16.19
N PRO A 774 -4.77 -2.02 -15.22
CA PRO A 774 -5.28 -2.36 -13.89
C PRO A 774 -5.78 -1.13 -13.13
N ARG A 775 -6.67 -1.35 -12.15
CA ARG A 775 -7.26 -0.32 -11.27
C ARG A 775 -8.08 0.75 -11.99
N ALA A 776 -8.67 0.40 -13.13
CA ALA A 776 -9.61 1.29 -13.80
C ALA A 776 -10.85 1.55 -12.91
N THR A 777 -11.39 2.74 -12.99
CA THR A 777 -12.61 3.17 -12.28
C THR A 777 -13.60 3.66 -13.32
N ILE A 778 -14.76 3.02 -13.43
CA ILE A 778 -15.82 3.34 -14.39
C ILE A 778 -17.04 3.80 -13.59
N VAL A 779 -17.40 5.09 -13.68
CA VAL A 779 -18.43 5.69 -12.80
C VAL A 779 -19.52 6.45 -13.54
N GLY A 780 -20.76 6.40 -13.02
CA GLY A 780 -21.87 7.30 -13.33
C GLY A 780 -23.00 6.71 -14.18
N ALA A 781 -24.25 7.04 -13.87
CA ALA A 781 -25.49 6.51 -14.47
C ALA A 781 -25.54 6.47 -16.01
N GLU A 782 -24.93 7.46 -16.66
CA GLU A 782 -24.94 7.61 -18.13
C GLU A 782 -23.65 7.04 -18.77
N THR A 783 -22.75 6.50 -17.97
CA THR A 783 -21.48 5.94 -18.43
C THR A 783 -21.71 4.57 -19.05
N VAL A 784 -21.27 4.41 -20.29
CA VAL A 784 -21.37 3.17 -21.04
C VAL A 784 -19.99 2.79 -21.55
N VAL A 785 -19.49 1.63 -21.13
CA VAL A 785 -18.22 1.08 -21.61
C VAL A 785 -18.51 -0.24 -22.34
N GLU A 786 -18.28 -0.27 -23.64
CA GLU A 786 -18.45 -1.44 -24.50
C GLU A 786 -17.08 -1.98 -24.91
N ILE A 787 -16.78 -3.22 -24.54
CA ILE A 787 -15.53 -3.90 -24.86
C ILE A 787 -15.84 -5.07 -25.78
N HIS A 788 -15.39 -5.01 -27.03
CA HIS A 788 -15.58 -6.04 -28.04
C HIS A 788 -14.47 -7.08 -28.06
N GLN A 789 -14.51 -7.95 -29.07
CA GLN A 789 -13.69 -9.15 -29.17
C GLN A 789 -12.19 -8.79 -29.13
N ASN A 790 -11.45 -9.45 -28.23
CA ASN A 790 -10.03 -9.22 -27.92
C ASN A 790 -9.73 -8.02 -27.03
N GLY A 791 -10.72 -7.23 -26.62
CA GLY A 791 -10.53 -6.22 -25.58
C GLY A 791 -10.28 -6.85 -24.21
N LEU A 792 -9.34 -6.29 -23.45
CA LEU A 792 -9.01 -6.73 -22.09
C LEU A 792 -9.31 -5.63 -21.06
N LEU A 793 -9.98 -5.99 -19.98
CA LEU A 793 -10.15 -5.14 -18.81
C LEU A 793 -9.23 -5.61 -17.68
N GLY A 794 -8.33 -4.73 -17.24
CA GLY A 794 -7.27 -5.01 -16.29
C GLY A 794 -7.76 -5.35 -14.89
N GLU A 795 -6.85 -5.92 -14.09
CA GLU A 795 -7.13 -6.36 -12.72
C GLU A 795 -7.55 -5.20 -11.82
N GLY A 796 -8.56 -5.43 -10.97
CA GLY A 796 -8.97 -4.48 -9.94
C GLY A 796 -9.82 -3.34 -10.47
N THR A 797 -10.51 -3.55 -11.60
CA THR A 797 -11.43 -2.55 -12.16
C THR A 797 -12.64 -2.38 -11.23
N TYR A 798 -12.96 -1.13 -10.89
CA TYR A 798 -14.11 -0.74 -10.09
C TYR A 798 -15.19 -0.11 -10.99
N VAL A 799 -16.42 -0.60 -10.92
CA VAL A 799 -17.56 -0.13 -11.71
C VAL A 799 -18.67 0.31 -10.75
N ASP A 800 -19.08 1.56 -10.81
CA ASP A 800 -20.08 2.15 -9.91
C ASP A 800 -21.09 2.99 -10.69
N ASP A 801 -22.38 2.74 -10.47
CA ASP A 801 -23.48 3.38 -11.20
C ASP A 801 -23.35 3.37 -12.74
N ALA A 802 -22.51 2.52 -13.35
CA ALA A 802 -22.23 2.55 -14.79
C ALA A 802 -22.68 1.27 -15.54
N HIS A 803 -22.79 1.35 -16.87
CA HIS A 803 -23.11 0.20 -17.73
C HIS A 803 -21.86 -0.33 -18.43
N LEU A 804 -21.38 -1.50 -18.01
CA LEU A 804 -20.27 -2.21 -18.65
C LEU A 804 -20.83 -3.34 -19.54
N VAL A 805 -20.46 -3.36 -20.82
CA VAL A 805 -20.85 -4.37 -21.80
C VAL A 805 -19.62 -5.07 -22.37
N LEU A 806 -19.55 -6.40 -22.25
CA LEU A 806 -18.46 -7.22 -22.77
C LEU A 806 -18.96 -8.09 -23.94
N HIS A 807 -18.60 -7.76 -25.18
CA HIS A 807 -18.88 -8.53 -26.39
C HIS A 807 -17.72 -9.48 -26.74
N GLY A 808 -17.45 -10.45 -25.86
CA GLY A 808 -16.37 -11.42 -26.04
C GLY A 808 -14.97 -10.93 -25.61
N GLY A 809 -14.87 -9.76 -24.97
CA GLY A 809 -13.66 -9.34 -24.25
C GLY A 809 -13.47 -10.12 -22.94
N ALA A 810 -12.25 -10.10 -22.40
CA ALA A 810 -11.95 -10.70 -21.11
C ALA A 810 -11.73 -9.63 -20.02
N ALA A 811 -12.09 -9.94 -18.79
CA ALA A 811 -11.87 -9.05 -17.66
C ALA A 811 -11.22 -9.80 -16.49
N ARG A 812 -10.36 -9.12 -15.75
CA ARG A 812 -9.69 -9.67 -14.57
C ARG A 812 -10.16 -8.92 -13.33
N SER A 813 -10.67 -9.63 -12.32
CA SER A 813 -11.04 -9.07 -11.00
C SER A 813 -11.82 -7.74 -11.06
N ILE A 814 -13.09 -7.79 -11.47
CA ILE A 814 -13.98 -6.61 -11.49
C ILE A 814 -14.76 -6.50 -10.17
N PHE A 815 -14.78 -5.30 -9.59
CA PHE A 815 -15.65 -4.89 -8.50
C PHE A 815 -16.84 -4.10 -9.08
N ILE A 816 -18.07 -4.49 -8.73
CA ILE A 816 -19.30 -3.87 -9.23
C ILE A 816 -20.11 -3.41 -8.02
N ASP A 817 -20.31 -2.10 -7.86
CA ASP A 817 -21.10 -1.52 -6.77
C ASP A 817 -22.58 -1.32 -7.15
N SER A 818 -23.39 -0.83 -6.21
CA SER A 818 -24.82 -0.60 -6.39
C SER A 818 -25.11 0.45 -7.45
N GLY A 819 -26.00 0.12 -8.39
CA GLY A 819 -26.35 0.99 -9.53
C GLY A 819 -25.68 0.56 -10.83
N ALA A 820 -24.50 -0.08 -10.75
CA ALA A 820 -23.82 -0.58 -11.93
C ALA A 820 -24.53 -1.79 -12.55
N THR A 821 -24.49 -1.86 -13.89
CA THR A 821 -24.99 -2.97 -14.69
C THR A 821 -23.85 -3.58 -15.49
N LEU A 822 -23.65 -4.90 -15.35
CA LEU A 822 -22.73 -5.66 -16.19
C LEU A 822 -23.51 -6.55 -17.16
N THR A 823 -23.27 -6.36 -18.46
CA THR A 823 -23.83 -7.18 -19.54
C THR A 823 -22.71 -7.96 -20.22
N ILE A 824 -22.73 -9.29 -20.13
CA ILE A 824 -21.75 -10.14 -20.79
C ILE A 824 -22.42 -10.81 -22.00
N MET A 825 -22.00 -10.45 -23.21
CA MET A 825 -22.38 -11.07 -24.47
C MET A 825 -21.24 -11.94 -24.96
N ALA A 826 -21.08 -13.12 -24.36
CA ALA A 826 -20.07 -14.09 -24.78
C ALA A 826 -20.69 -15.16 -25.69
N THR A 827 -20.01 -15.48 -26.80
CA THR A 827 -20.25 -16.71 -27.57
C THR A 827 -19.63 -17.92 -26.88
N GLU A 828 -18.56 -17.75 -26.10
CA GLU A 828 -17.96 -18.74 -25.19
C GLU A 828 -17.38 -18.05 -23.93
N VAL A 829 -17.84 -18.44 -22.73
CA VAL A 829 -17.17 -18.08 -21.45
C VAL A 829 -16.24 -19.24 -21.11
N THR A 830 -14.92 -19.03 -21.13
CA THR A 830 -13.98 -20.05 -20.70
C THR A 830 -13.81 -20.04 -19.18
N ARG A 831 -13.25 -21.12 -18.62
CA ARG A 831 -13.27 -21.42 -17.18
C ARG A 831 -12.43 -20.47 -16.31
N GLN A 832 -11.74 -19.49 -16.89
CA GLN A 832 -10.79 -18.60 -16.21
C GLN A 832 -11.25 -17.13 -16.10
N ASP A 833 -12.41 -16.77 -16.64
CA ASP A 833 -12.68 -15.36 -16.99
C ASP A 833 -13.45 -14.54 -15.94
N LEU A 834 -13.91 -15.14 -14.83
CA LEU A 834 -14.70 -14.43 -13.82
C LEU A 834 -14.41 -14.94 -12.39
N SER A 835 -13.85 -14.07 -11.55
CA SER A 835 -13.64 -14.31 -10.12
C SER A 835 -14.45 -13.28 -9.33
N PHE A 836 -15.30 -13.72 -8.40
CA PHE A 836 -16.09 -12.84 -7.53
C PHE A 836 -15.65 -13.03 -6.08
N PRO A 837 -15.37 -11.95 -5.32
CA PRO A 837 -14.76 -12.10 -4.00
C PRO A 837 -15.71 -12.54 -2.87
N PHE A 838 -17.05 -12.55 -3.04
CA PHE A 838 -17.98 -12.86 -1.92
C PHE A 838 -19.28 -13.59 -2.34
N PRO A 839 -19.95 -14.33 -1.41
CA PRO A 839 -21.26 -14.95 -1.67
C PRO A 839 -22.40 -13.91 -1.71
N LEU A 840 -23.27 -14.03 -2.71
CA LEU A 840 -24.44 -13.18 -2.92
C LEU A 840 -25.49 -13.39 -1.81
N THR A 841 -25.90 -12.32 -1.11
CA THR A 841 -26.92 -12.37 -0.04
C THR A 841 -28.34 -12.04 -0.48
N GLU A 842 -28.53 -11.45 -1.67
CA GLU A 842 -29.85 -11.17 -2.27
C GLU A 842 -30.06 -11.97 -3.57
N PRO A 843 -31.32 -12.34 -3.91
CA PRO A 843 -31.61 -13.01 -5.17
C PRO A 843 -31.33 -12.08 -6.35
N VAL A 844 -30.38 -12.46 -7.20
CA VAL A 844 -30.18 -11.85 -8.51
C VAL A 844 -31.44 -12.07 -9.34
N GLU A 845 -32.14 -11.00 -9.73
CA GLU A 845 -33.20 -11.06 -10.74
C GLU A 845 -32.56 -11.31 -12.11
N LEU A 846 -32.59 -12.56 -12.53
CA LEU A 846 -32.26 -12.97 -13.88
C LEU A 846 -33.50 -12.75 -14.76
N ASP A 847 -33.54 -11.65 -15.51
CA ASP A 847 -34.50 -11.46 -16.60
C ASP A 847 -34.11 -12.37 -17.78
N LEU A 848 -34.53 -13.63 -17.68
CA LEU A 848 -34.39 -14.64 -18.71
C LEU A 848 -35.78 -14.90 -19.28
N SER A 849 -35.99 -14.65 -20.56
CA SER A 849 -37.25 -14.91 -21.28
C SER A 849 -37.62 -16.40 -21.38
N SER A 850 -36.91 -17.30 -20.68
CA SER A 850 -37.22 -18.73 -20.56
C SER A 850 -36.76 -19.31 -19.20
N PRO A 851 -37.42 -20.37 -18.67
CA PRO A 851 -37.24 -20.82 -17.29
C PRO A 851 -35.88 -21.52 -17.09
N VAL A 852 -34.97 -20.86 -16.38
CA VAL A 852 -33.74 -21.48 -15.85
C VAL A 852 -33.99 -21.97 -14.42
N VAL A 853 -33.70 -23.26 -14.18
CA VAL A 853 -33.80 -23.88 -12.85
C VAL A 853 -32.44 -23.73 -12.16
N VAL A 854 -32.36 -22.83 -11.17
CA VAL A 854 -31.22 -22.76 -10.26
C VAL A 854 -31.41 -23.80 -9.16
N ASN A 855 -30.72 -24.94 -9.28
CA ASN A 855 -30.72 -25.96 -8.23
C ASN A 855 -29.73 -25.56 -7.12
N ARG A 856 -30.25 -25.14 -5.96
CA ARG A 856 -29.48 -25.08 -4.71
C ARG A 856 -29.32 -26.51 -4.15
N PRO A 857 -28.12 -26.97 -3.79
CA PRO A 857 -27.98 -28.09 -2.87
C PRO A 857 -28.54 -27.68 -1.49
N PRO A 858 -29.07 -28.61 -0.68
CA PRO A 858 -29.48 -28.31 0.68
C PRO A 858 -28.26 -27.87 1.49
N ALA A 859 -28.35 -26.71 2.14
CA ALA A 859 -27.37 -26.29 3.13
C ALA A 859 -27.43 -27.24 4.33
N TYR A 860 -26.31 -27.88 4.64
CA TYR A 860 -26.16 -28.77 5.79
C TYR A 860 -25.42 -28.02 6.90
N CYS A 861 -26.08 -27.02 7.51
CA CYS A 861 -25.58 -26.31 8.69
C CYS A 861 -26.75 -25.95 9.61
N GLU A 862 -27.42 -26.96 10.16
CA GLU A 862 -28.19 -26.82 11.39
C GLU A 862 -27.44 -27.68 12.43
N ASP A 863 -26.99 -27.06 13.54
CA ASP A 863 -26.37 -27.66 14.74
C ASP A 863 -24.85 -27.52 14.98
N ILE A 864 -24.17 -26.45 14.52
CA ILE A 864 -22.82 -26.10 15.03
C ILE A 864 -22.72 -24.60 15.36
N THR A 865 -22.08 -24.28 16.49
CA THR A 865 -21.85 -22.93 17.01
C THR A 865 -20.98 -22.08 16.08
N ALA A 866 -21.17 -20.77 16.12
CA ALA A 866 -20.73 -19.78 15.13
C ALA A 866 -19.21 -19.66 14.84
N ASP A 867 -18.33 -20.41 15.53
CA ASP A 867 -16.87 -20.32 15.36
C ASP A 867 -16.27 -21.39 14.42
N ASP A 868 -17.02 -22.41 13.99
CA ASP A 868 -16.46 -23.55 13.21
C ASP A 868 -16.73 -23.50 11.69
N CYS A 869 -17.20 -22.37 11.13
CA CYS A 869 -17.51 -22.25 9.69
C CYS A 869 -16.38 -21.69 8.81
N ASP A 870 -15.17 -21.49 9.35
CA ASP A 870 -14.12 -20.70 8.69
C ASP A 870 -13.22 -21.43 7.68
N HIS A 871 -13.56 -22.65 7.26
CA HIS A 871 -12.76 -23.36 6.26
C HIS A 871 -13.57 -23.83 5.04
N LEU A 872 -13.42 -23.06 3.95
CA LEU A 872 -13.65 -23.40 2.54
C LEU A 872 -15.10 -23.69 2.10
N ASN A 873 -15.89 -22.63 1.90
CA ASN A 873 -17.14 -22.72 1.13
C ASN A 873 -16.88 -22.57 -0.38
N TYR A 874 -16.64 -23.69 -1.07
CA TYR A 874 -16.74 -23.76 -2.53
C TYR A 874 -18.21 -23.81 -2.95
N SER A 875 -18.77 -22.69 -3.39
CA SER A 875 -20.09 -22.69 -4.02
C SER A 875 -19.94 -23.03 -5.51
N ARG A 876 -20.34 -24.25 -5.90
CA ARG A 876 -20.45 -24.64 -7.32
C ARG A 876 -21.86 -24.35 -7.80
N TYR A 877 -22.01 -23.33 -8.63
CA TYR A 877 -23.29 -23.06 -9.30
C TYR A 877 -23.32 -23.83 -10.62
N SER A 878 -24.34 -24.65 -10.80
CA SER A 878 -24.61 -25.31 -12.07
C SER A 878 -25.60 -24.46 -12.83
N VAL A 879 -25.17 -23.83 -13.91
CA VAL A 879 -26.04 -23.09 -14.82
C VAL A 879 -26.43 -24.05 -15.94
N VAL A 880 -27.73 -24.33 -16.04
CA VAL A 880 -28.29 -25.17 -17.12
C VAL A 880 -28.73 -24.24 -18.24
N PHE A 881 -28.10 -24.36 -19.40
CA PHE A 881 -28.40 -23.58 -20.59
C PHE A 881 -29.58 -24.20 -21.35
N ALA A 882 -30.20 -23.41 -22.24
CA ALA A 882 -31.37 -23.84 -23.02
C ALA A 882 -31.08 -25.00 -23.99
N ASP A 883 -29.81 -25.22 -24.34
CA ASP A 883 -29.34 -26.39 -25.10
C ASP A 883 -29.28 -27.69 -24.25
N GLY A 884 -29.63 -27.60 -22.96
CA GLY A 884 -29.55 -28.70 -22.01
C GLY A 884 -28.14 -28.93 -21.45
N SER A 885 -27.14 -28.17 -21.88
CA SER A 885 -25.79 -28.25 -21.33
C SER A 885 -25.79 -27.66 -19.92
N THR A 886 -25.12 -28.35 -19.01
CA THR A 886 -24.86 -27.84 -17.66
C THR A 886 -23.41 -27.40 -17.62
N ARG A 887 -23.15 -26.10 -17.46
CA ARG A 887 -21.79 -25.60 -17.23
C ARG A 887 -21.63 -25.22 -15.77
N GLN A 888 -20.45 -25.50 -15.24
CA GLN A 888 -20.10 -25.21 -13.87
C GLN A 888 -19.52 -23.81 -13.81
N LEU A 889 -20.26 -22.86 -13.24
CA LEU A 889 -19.67 -21.58 -12.85
C LEU A 889 -18.88 -21.84 -11.57
N ARG A 890 -17.56 -21.72 -11.67
CA ARG A 890 -16.68 -21.77 -10.51
C ARG A 890 -16.54 -20.36 -9.97
N VAL A 891 -17.26 -20.04 -8.90
CA VAL A 891 -17.01 -18.82 -8.14
C VAL A 891 -15.91 -19.15 -7.13
N THR A 892 -14.68 -18.71 -7.43
CA THR A 892 -13.57 -18.74 -6.47
C THR A 892 -13.62 -17.49 -5.63
N SER A 893 -13.96 -17.61 -4.35
CA SER A 893 -13.68 -16.58 -3.37
C SER A 893 -12.23 -16.74 -2.93
N GLU A 894 -11.36 -15.81 -3.32
CA GLU A 894 -10.09 -15.63 -2.61
C GLU A 894 -10.35 -14.76 -1.39
N TYR A 895 -10.28 -15.38 -0.21
CA TYR A 895 -10.47 -14.69 1.05
C TYR A 895 -9.18 -13.95 1.38
N HIS A 896 -9.11 -12.66 1.02
CA HIS A 896 -8.07 -11.78 1.53
C HIS A 896 -8.50 -11.25 2.90
N HIS A 897 -7.65 -11.47 3.90
CA HIS A 897 -7.91 -11.13 5.29
C HIS A 897 -7.83 -9.60 5.48
N TRP A 898 -8.91 -8.89 5.16
CA TRP A 898 -9.12 -7.49 5.53
C TRP A 898 -9.94 -7.47 6.81
N ARG A 899 -9.28 -7.56 7.98
CA ARG A 899 -9.88 -7.16 9.26
C ARG A 899 -9.47 -5.72 9.50
N ASP A 900 -10.44 -4.80 9.43
CA ASP A 900 -10.44 -3.41 9.96
C ASP A 900 -10.71 -2.23 9.01
N VAL A 901 -11.22 -2.48 7.79
CA VAL A 901 -12.10 -1.51 7.11
C VAL A 901 -13.45 -2.16 6.83
N GLY A 902 -14.50 -1.56 7.36
CA GLY A 902 -15.89 -2.05 7.27
C GLY A 902 -16.51 -1.94 5.88
N PHE A 903 -15.87 -2.51 4.86
CA PHE A 903 -16.45 -2.72 3.54
C PHE A 903 -16.58 -4.23 3.29
N GLY A 904 -17.69 -4.80 3.73
CA GLY A 904 -18.15 -6.04 3.13
C GLY A 904 -18.56 -5.73 1.69
N THR A 905 -17.80 -6.21 0.71
CA THR A 905 -18.17 -6.04 -0.70
C THR A 905 -19.33 -7.00 -0.99
N PHE A 906 -20.51 -6.42 -1.15
CA PHE A 906 -21.68 -7.10 -1.68
C PHE A 906 -21.74 -6.80 -3.17
N VAL A 907 -21.95 -7.79 -4.03
CA VAL A 907 -22.47 -7.47 -5.37
C VAL A 907 -23.87 -6.91 -5.15
N ARG A 908 -24.02 -5.59 -5.27
CA ARG A 908 -25.32 -4.88 -5.24
C ARG A 908 -25.76 -4.40 -6.62
N GLY A 909 -25.12 -4.89 -7.68
CA GLY A 909 -25.47 -4.61 -9.07
C GLY A 909 -26.35 -5.69 -9.70
N THR A 910 -26.94 -5.37 -10.85
CA THR A 910 -27.67 -6.35 -11.67
C THR A 910 -26.73 -7.00 -12.67
N LEU A 911 -26.51 -8.30 -12.53
CA LEU A 911 -25.80 -9.09 -13.53
C LEU A 911 -26.81 -9.61 -14.57
N ARG A 912 -26.78 -9.04 -15.78
CA ARG A 912 -27.67 -9.46 -16.86
C ARG A 912 -26.94 -10.35 -17.85
N PHE A 913 -27.27 -11.64 -17.86
CA PHE A 913 -26.89 -12.53 -18.94
C PHE A 913 -27.90 -12.37 -20.08
N VAL A 914 -27.58 -11.50 -21.03
CA VAL A 914 -28.33 -11.45 -22.28
C VAL A 914 -27.77 -12.57 -23.15
N ARG A 915 -28.54 -13.66 -23.31
CA ARG A 915 -28.28 -14.59 -24.40
C ARG A 915 -28.31 -13.75 -25.67
N ALA A 916 -27.20 -13.67 -26.41
CA ALA A 916 -27.23 -13.12 -27.77
C ALA A 916 -28.43 -13.77 -28.44
N ALA A 917 -29.44 -12.98 -28.79
CA ALA A 917 -30.71 -13.50 -29.28
C ALA A 917 -30.35 -14.41 -30.45
N SER A 918 -30.43 -15.72 -30.24
CA SER A 918 -30.23 -16.66 -31.33
C SER A 918 -31.41 -16.38 -32.23
N GLY A 919 -31.15 -15.79 -33.40
CA GLY A 919 -32.17 -15.57 -34.40
C GLY A 919 -33.00 -16.84 -34.62
N CYS A 920 -34.20 -16.69 -35.15
CA CYS A 920 -35.18 -17.77 -35.25
C CYS A 920 -34.67 -18.99 -36.04
N SER A 921 -33.61 -18.82 -36.83
CA SER A 921 -32.90 -19.85 -37.60
C SER A 921 -31.44 -19.42 -37.79
N PRO A 922 -30.54 -20.31 -38.27
CA PRO A 922 -29.18 -19.94 -38.66
C PRO A 922 -29.09 -18.86 -39.75
N ALA A 923 -30.20 -18.55 -40.44
CA ALA A 923 -30.26 -17.48 -41.41
C ALA A 923 -30.61 -16.10 -40.79
N ASP A 924 -30.98 -16.03 -39.51
CA ASP A 924 -31.33 -14.79 -38.80
C ASP A 924 -30.08 -14.31 -38.04
N LEU A 925 -29.28 -13.52 -38.75
CA LEU A 925 -27.90 -13.13 -38.42
C LEU A 925 -27.79 -11.65 -38.01
N ALA A 926 -28.85 -10.84 -38.19
CA ALA A 926 -28.86 -9.42 -37.89
C ALA A 926 -30.16 -8.97 -37.23
N ALA A 927 -30.10 -7.92 -36.41
CA ALA A 927 -31.30 -7.33 -35.82
C ALA A 927 -32.20 -6.69 -36.90
N PRO A 928 -33.54 -6.79 -36.79
CA PRO A 928 -34.29 -7.36 -35.68
C PRO A 928 -34.37 -8.90 -35.71
N PHE A 929 -33.80 -9.54 -34.68
CA PHE A 929 -33.89 -10.99 -34.48
C PHE A 929 -35.34 -11.43 -34.30
N ASP A 930 -35.64 -12.68 -34.67
CA ASP A 930 -36.97 -13.26 -34.85
C ASP A 930 -37.73 -12.76 -36.10
N ALA A 931 -37.02 -12.11 -37.03
CA ALA A 931 -37.53 -11.74 -38.33
C ALA A 931 -36.44 -11.85 -39.40
N LEU A 932 -36.64 -12.75 -40.37
CA LEU A 932 -35.74 -12.86 -41.52
C LEU A 932 -36.00 -11.74 -42.54
N ASP A 933 -35.04 -10.82 -42.70
CA ASP A 933 -35.11 -9.68 -43.61
C ASP A 933 -33.82 -9.45 -44.42
N ILE A 934 -33.66 -8.27 -45.02
CA ILE A 934 -32.51 -7.97 -45.88
C ILE A 934 -31.21 -7.76 -45.09
N ALA A 935 -31.29 -7.35 -43.82
CA ALA A 935 -30.14 -7.18 -42.95
C ALA A 935 -29.44 -8.53 -42.72
N ASP A 936 -30.21 -9.61 -42.57
CA ASP A 936 -29.68 -10.97 -42.47
C ASP A 936 -28.92 -11.43 -43.71
N VAL A 937 -29.45 -11.08 -44.89
CA VAL A 937 -28.78 -11.38 -46.16
C VAL A 937 -27.46 -10.62 -46.26
N MET A 938 -27.44 -9.35 -45.84
CA MET A 938 -26.21 -8.54 -45.84
C MET A 938 -25.20 -9.08 -44.81
N ALA A 939 -25.66 -9.49 -43.63
CA ALA A 939 -24.82 -10.12 -42.61
C ALA A 939 -24.25 -11.46 -43.08
N PHE A 940 -25.06 -12.31 -43.73
CA PHE A 940 -24.59 -13.56 -44.33
C PHE A 940 -23.53 -13.31 -45.42
N LEU A 941 -23.77 -12.37 -46.34
CA LEU A 941 -22.82 -12.09 -47.41
C LEU A 941 -21.48 -11.55 -46.87
N SER A 942 -21.54 -10.64 -45.89
CA SER A 942 -20.33 -10.13 -45.21
C SER A 942 -19.57 -11.25 -44.50
N ALA A 943 -20.29 -12.11 -43.76
CA ALA A 943 -19.71 -13.26 -43.08
C ALA A 943 -19.13 -14.30 -44.05
N PHE A 944 -19.78 -14.54 -45.19
CA PHE A 944 -19.34 -15.47 -46.23
C PHE A 944 -18.08 -14.95 -46.94
N GLU A 945 -18.01 -13.65 -47.26
CA GLU A 945 -16.80 -13.03 -47.83
C GLU A 945 -15.60 -13.09 -46.86
N ALA A 946 -15.85 -13.04 -45.55
CA ALA A 946 -14.84 -13.14 -44.51
C ALA A 946 -14.41 -14.58 -44.17
N ASN A 947 -15.04 -15.61 -44.76
CA ASN A 947 -14.92 -17.01 -44.32
C ASN A 947 -15.19 -17.17 -42.80
N SER A 948 -16.25 -16.54 -42.31
CA SER A 948 -16.69 -16.65 -40.91
C SER A 948 -17.45 -17.96 -40.68
N GLU A 949 -17.22 -18.63 -39.56
CA GLU A 949 -17.96 -19.84 -39.15
C GLU A 949 -19.48 -19.63 -39.12
N THR A 950 -19.96 -18.39 -38.91
CA THR A 950 -21.40 -18.05 -38.94
C THR A 950 -22.03 -18.16 -40.34
N ALA A 951 -21.23 -18.17 -41.41
CA ALA A 951 -21.69 -18.36 -42.78
C ALA A 951 -21.50 -19.79 -43.30
N ASP A 952 -20.90 -20.69 -42.53
CA ASP A 952 -20.62 -22.09 -42.89
C ASP A 952 -21.79 -23.01 -42.48
N LEU A 953 -22.89 -22.87 -43.20
CA LEU A 953 -24.18 -23.51 -42.89
C LEU A 953 -24.37 -24.86 -43.63
N GLY A 954 -23.55 -25.15 -44.63
CA GLY A 954 -23.62 -26.31 -45.51
C GLY A 954 -22.59 -27.39 -45.16
N SER A 955 -22.90 -28.66 -45.44
CA SER A 955 -21.89 -29.72 -45.35
C SER A 955 -21.03 -29.74 -46.62
N PRO A 956 -19.69 -29.89 -46.53
CA PRO A 956 -18.91 -30.12 -45.31
C PRO A 956 -18.54 -28.84 -44.54
N ILE A 957 -18.83 -28.82 -43.24
CA ILE A 957 -18.43 -27.76 -42.30
C ILE A 957 -16.90 -27.56 -42.35
N GLY A 958 -16.48 -26.30 -42.42
CA GLY A 958 -15.13 -25.79 -42.59
C GLY A 958 -14.80 -25.42 -44.04
N VAL A 959 -15.80 -25.37 -44.93
CA VAL A 959 -15.64 -25.10 -46.37
C VAL A 959 -16.73 -24.16 -46.87
N TRP A 960 -16.41 -22.87 -46.94
CA TRP A 960 -17.29 -21.83 -47.49
C TRP A 960 -17.47 -21.98 -49.01
N ASP A 961 -18.53 -22.67 -49.41
CA ASP A 961 -18.86 -22.95 -50.79
C ASP A 961 -20.35 -22.70 -51.11
N ILE A 962 -20.80 -23.14 -52.29
CA ILE A 962 -22.17 -22.94 -52.73
C ILE A 962 -23.19 -23.70 -51.85
N GLY A 963 -22.74 -24.73 -51.13
CA GLY A 963 -23.50 -25.50 -50.16
C GLY A 963 -24.00 -24.62 -49.02
N ASP A 964 -23.19 -23.68 -48.54
CA ASP A 964 -23.58 -22.74 -47.49
C ASP A 964 -24.60 -21.73 -47.96
N ILE A 965 -24.42 -21.20 -49.18
CA ILE A 965 -25.38 -20.29 -49.79
C ILE A 965 -26.73 -21.00 -49.96
N VAL A 966 -26.71 -22.28 -50.37
CA VAL A 966 -27.94 -23.08 -50.49
C VAL A 966 -28.55 -23.35 -49.12
N ALA A 967 -27.76 -23.65 -48.09
CA ALA A 967 -28.23 -23.85 -46.72
C ALA A 967 -28.85 -22.57 -46.14
N PHE A 968 -28.19 -21.43 -46.28
CA PHE A 968 -28.71 -20.11 -45.92
C PHE A 968 -30.06 -19.84 -46.60
N LEU A 969 -30.15 -20.01 -47.93
CA LEU A 969 -31.39 -19.77 -48.67
C LEU A 969 -32.52 -20.74 -48.29
N GLN A 970 -32.20 -21.96 -47.86
CA GLN A 970 -33.18 -22.92 -47.36
C GLN A 970 -33.76 -22.50 -46.01
N GLU A 971 -32.89 -22.11 -45.07
CA GLU A 971 -33.28 -21.61 -43.75
C GLU A 971 -34.03 -20.27 -43.88
N PHE A 972 -33.51 -19.33 -44.67
CA PHE A 972 -34.15 -18.05 -44.96
C PHE A 972 -35.53 -18.24 -45.61
N GLY A 973 -35.65 -19.18 -46.54
CA GLY A 973 -36.91 -19.52 -47.22
C GLY A 973 -37.92 -20.25 -46.34
N ALA A 974 -37.47 -20.93 -45.27
CA ALA A 974 -38.34 -21.56 -44.29
C ALA A 974 -39.07 -20.53 -43.41
N GLY A 975 -38.47 -19.35 -43.22
CA GLY A 975 -39.00 -18.28 -42.39
C GLY A 975 -38.88 -18.57 -40.89
N CYS A 976 -39.12 -17.57 -40.06
CA CYS A 976 -39.17 -17.77 -38.61
C CYS A 976 -40.45 -18.54 -38.22
N PRO A 977 -40.39 -19.58 -37.37
CA PRO A 977 -41.57 -20.23 -36.85
C PRO A 977 -42.44 -19.22 -36.06
N SER A 978 -43.72 -19.13 -36.44
CA SER A 978 -44.71 -18.17 -35.94
C SER A 978 -45.25 -18.46 -34.54
#